data_AF-A0A954L055-F1
#
_entry.id   AF-A0A954L055-F1
#
_cell.length_a   1.000
_cell.length_b   1.000
_cell.length_c   1.000
_cell.angle_alpha   90.00
_cell.angle_beta   90.00
_cell.angle_gamma   90.00
#
_symmetry.space_group_name_H-M   'P 1'
#
loop_
_entity.id
_entity.type
_entity.pdbx_description
1 polymer ?
#
loop_
_entity_poly.entity_id
_entity_poly.type
_entity_poly.pdbx_seq_one_letter_code
_entity_poly.pdbx_strand_id
1 'polypeptide(L)'
;MNNTSTGVLSSAELRLQASSILTGTGTFAGNVVNEGTIIPGTSTTAGSLRITGDLQQLPGGTLAINLGGAAAGSGFDQLIVDGNVSLSGVLTTDRINSYVPAPGDQFDVVLGQSVSGQFTALSNSAIGGGIKVFPQYTATSAVLTASLDSGPRVVSVSAGGPQADSIRQFDVFFDEDVLASSFAATDITLAGPAGNAVVLSITQVTPRQYRIDVDDETAVGQYTLSIGPNITDLAGNPMDQDADGTNGEVTDNFETPIEIIAGEQSVLLVNVNGSLNQESMSVYQTLIDHGVRVKWVNLNAAGKADAALQRDTFDQVWLLDLSNGTDAYTQDWNAIAVWMGASNGQMIADSRIRSSFMSGRWETAGRRLSENYYENLKSRQGGLVLGTDDAVYHSGINSVAAAVGLSAFTGTLNVTEAAVDLGSPLVTTPNNLGVSLAADSTPGLSPSGLQPGGAVMHTAAWYSGDFSQAAVSSTIPGTTGFVIDIFSPANDLSVAEGDSVSFSAQHRNAVGAVTYTWSSDIDGVIGTGPTISVSNLSAGTHVITLTGSDSVGTAPVQTIRVTVVPLATVLQLDLNDAADTGVSNSDNLTRLTQLLLDVDVNKPGTISIDLNSDGTAELTRVAASAGRYNFTTPVLSEGTHQITAAFAPILGDDADDRLDVTIDTTGPRALAGAATEQAPTVSRTLRFSEPIVSLTSGVVVSLTGPNGVEGIQSVTGTGTTWDVTYNVLLTAGTYTLTAGATIQDLAGNLIDQNTNGTQGESPEDHVADTFQLLADVTPPHPLLSGPVSPTRNNPFVVTIDFQEDVTGFTGGDLTLTNGSLTGFTSLGGGRFLATVQAVASGEVVVEVPAGEATDLSGNVSSAATPLAVVADTVAPQPVITGPASPTKNDPFVVTVDFGEVVNGFTASDLAVTNGNIRGLADNGNGLFT
;
A
#
# COMPACT_ATOMS: atom_id res chain seq x y z
N MET A 1 -29.98 -28.46 35.68
CA MET A 1 -30.08 -29.92 35.46
C MET A 1 -28.78 -30.41 34.89
N ASN A 2 -28.26 -31.53 35.40
CA ASN A 2 -27.05 -32.19 34.88
C ASN A 2 -27.47 -33.49 34.18
N ASN A 3 -27.35 -33.55 32.86
CA ASN A 3 -27.74 -34.71 32.05
C ASN A 3 -26.49 -35.44 31.55
N THR A 4 -26.10 -36.53 32.21
CA THR A 4 -24.87 -37.28 31.89
C THR A 4 -25.03 -38.16 30.64
N SER A 5 -23.93 -38.70 30.11
CA SER A 5 -23.77 -39.28 28.75
C SER A 5 -24.72 -40.43 28.34
N THR A 6 -25.59 -40.91 29.23
CA THR A 6 -26.63 -41.94 28.95
C THR A 6 -28.05 -41.52 29.36
N GLY A 7 -28.22 -40.30 29.87
CA GLY A 7 -29.51 -39.79 30.36
C GLY A 7 -30.38 -39.19 29.24
N VAL A 8 -31.64 -39.60 29.22
CA VAL A 8 -32.71 -38.91 28.47
C VAL A 8 -33.62 -38.22 29.48
N LEU A 9 -33.57 -36.89 29.53
CA LEU A 9 -34.56 -36.08 30.25
C LEU A 9 -35.70 -35.78 29.28
N SER A 10 -36.95 -35.99 29.66
CA SER A 10 -38.10 -35.77 28.76
C SER A 10 -39.15 -34.86 29.39
N SER A 11 -39.63 -33.91 28.60
CA SER A 11 -40.78 -33.02 28.87
C SER A 11 -41.29 -32.50 27.53
N ALA A 12 -42.54 -32.08 27.44
CA ALA A 12 -43.04 -31.44 26.21
C ALA A 12 -42.28 -30.13 25.90
N GLU A 13 -42.05 -29.31 26.93
CA GLU A 13 -41.24 -28.09 26.87
C GLU A 13 -40.44 -27.94 28.17
N LEU A 14 -39.20 -27.45 28.07
CA LEU A 14 -38.38 -26.99 29.18
C LEU A 14 -38.13 -25.50 29.03
N ARG A 15 -38.53 -24.72 30.04
CA ARG A 15 -38.22 -23.28 30.12
C ARG A 15 -37.14 -23.04 31.16
N LEU A 16 -35.95 -22.63 30.72
CA LEU A 16 -34.87 -22.21 31.60
C LEU A 16 -35.07 -20.74 31.94
N GLN A 17 -35.38 -20.44 33.20
CA GLN A 17 -35.49 -19.07 33.70
C GLN A 17 -34.10 -18.48 33.95
N ALA A 18 -34.02 -17.16 34.14
CA ALA A 18 -32.81 -16.49 34.59
C ALA A 18 -32.17 -17.23 35.80
N SER A 19 -30.85 -17.44 35.75
CA SER A 19 -30.05 -18.24 36.71
C SER A 19 -30.25 -19.76 36.67
N SER A 20 -31.11 -20.31 35.80
CA SER A 20 -31.18 -21.75 35.58
C SER A 20 -30.02 -22.22 34.70
N ILE A 21 -29.43 -23.38 35.02
CA ILE A 21 -28.36 -23.98 34.22
C ILE A 21 -28.81 -25.34 33.69
N LEU A 22 -28.71 -25.54 32.38
CA LEU A 22 -28.77 -26.85 31.72
C LEU A 22 -27.36 -27.24 31.29
N THR A 23 -26.82 -28.31 31.86
CA THR A 23 -25.46 -28.77 31.62
C THR A 23 -25.40 -30.29 31.43
N GLY A 24 -24.37 -30.80 30.77
CA GLY A 24 -24.11 -32.23 30.57
C GLY A 24 -24.02 -32.64 29.10
N THR A 25 -23.94 -33.94 28.85
CA THR A 25 -23.71 -34.55 27.53
C THR A 25 -24.81 -35.50 27.05
N GLY A 26 -25.95 -35.50 27.74
CA GLY A 26 -27.09 -36.37 27.44
C GLY A 26 -28.03 -35.81 26.37
N THR A 27 -29.23 -36.41 26.28
CA THR A 27 -30.30 -35.92 25.39
C THR A 27 -31.46 -35.34 26.21
N PHE A 28 -31.94 -34.17 25.84
CA PHE A 28 -33.22 -33.64 26.27
C PHE A 28 -34.26 -33.90 25.17
N ALA A 29 -35.27 -34.70 25.49
CA ALA A 29 -36.37 -35.03 24.59
C ALA A 29 -37.54 -34.05 24.79
N GLY A 30 -37.65 -33.05 23.90
CA GLY A 30 -38.66 -31.98 23.94
C GLY A 30 -38.16 -30.63 23.42
N ASN A 31 -39.02 -29.61 23.46
CA ASN A 31 -38.66 -28.24 23.13
C ASN A 31 -37.95 -27.53 24.30
N VAL A 32 -37.02 -26.61 24.02
CA VAL A 32 -36.32 -25.81 25.02
C VAL A 32 -36.48 -24.32 24.74
N VAL A 33 -36.88 -23.55 25.75
CA VAL A 33 -36.86 -22.08 25.74
C VAL A 33 -35.85 -21.62 26.78
N ASN A 34 -34.81 -20.90 26.36
CA ASN A 34 -33.70 -20.53 27.22
C ASN A 34 -33.64 -19.02 27.51
N GLU A 35 -33.78 -18.67 28.79
CA GLU A 35 -33.46 -17.38 29.41
C GLU A 35 -32.41 -17.56 30.52
N GLY A 36 -31.87 -18.78 30.68
CA GLY A 36 -30.78 -19.13 31.60
C GLY A 36 -29.50 -19.49 30.84
N THR A 37 -28.67 -20.38 31.40
CA THR A 37 -27.41 -20.80 30.77
C THR A 37 -27.48 -22.26 30.29
N ILE A 38 -27.13 -22.49 29.02
CA ILE A 38 -26.87 -23.83 28.48
C ILE A 38 -25.36 -24.03 28.39
N ILE A 39 -24.87 -25.16 28.90
CA ILE A 39 -23.45 -25.57 28.86
C ILE A 39 -23.41 -27.03 28.36
N PRO A 40 -23.24 -27.28 27.04
CA PRO A 40 -22.93 -28.63 26.58
C PRO A 40 -21.67 -29.11 27.31
N GLY A 41 -21.63 -30.33 27.85
CA GLY A 41 -20.52 -30.73 28.73
C GLY A 41 -20.58 -30.12 30.13
N THR A 42 -19.44 -29.70 30.68
CA THR A 42 -19.31 -29.04 31.99
C THR A 42 -18.34 -27.87 31.88
N SER A 43 -18.25 -27.03 32.91
CA SER A 43 -17.30 -25.90 32.95
C SER A 43 -15.81 -26.28 32.86
N THR A 44 -15.47 -27.57 32.85
CA THR A 44 -14.07 -28.04 32.74
C THR A 44 -13.90 -29.21 31.76
N THR A 45 -14.95 -29.63 31.05
CA THR A 45 -14.89 -30.79 30.15
C THR A 45 -15.84 -30.60 28.98
N ALA A 46 -15.29 -30.71 27.77
CA ALA A 46 -16.04 -30.57 26.55
C ALA A 46 -17.13 -31.64 26.43
N GLY A 47 -18.25 -31.32 25.78
CA GLY A 47 -19.39 -32.22 25.69
C GLY A 47 -20.39 -31.92 24.59
N SER A 48 -21.12 -32.95 24.15
CA SER A 48 -22.23 -32.79 23.21
C SER A 48 -23.57 -32.92 23.92
N LEU A 49 -24.43 -31.92 23.86
CA LEU A 49 -25.78 -31.94 24.42
C LEU A 49 -26.79 -31.95 23.27
N ARG A 50 -27.73 -32.90 23.28
CA ARG A 50 -28.76 -33.01 22.23
C ARG A 50 -30.14 -32.56 22.72
N ILE A 51 -30.88 -31.82 21.90
CA ILE A 51 -32.28 -31.46 22.08
C ILE A 51 -33.07 -32.04 20.91
N THR A 52 -34.08 -32.88 21.16
CA THR A 52 -34.83 -33.53 20.06
C THR A 52 -35.98 -32.67 19.51
N GLY A 53 -36.33 -31.56 20.17
CA GLY A 53 -37.34 -30.60 19.73
C GLY A 53 -36.71 -29.29 19.24
N ASP A 54 -37.49 -28.20 19.29
CA ASP A 54 -37.03 -26.85 18.91
C ASP A 54 -36.27 -26.17 20.06
N LEU A 55 -35.33 -25.28 19.74
CA LEU A 55 -34.64 -24.40 20.68
C LEU A 55 -34.98 -22.93 20.41
N GLN A 56 -35.52 -22.24 21.42
CA GLN A 56 -35.68 -20.79 21.43
C GLN A 56 -34.76 -20.15 22.47
N GLN A 57 -33.66 -19.56 22.03
CA GLN A 57 -32.77 -18.73 22.84
C GLN A 57 -33.34 -17.31 22.93
N LEU A 58 -33.62 -16.83 24.14
CA LEU A 58 -34.16 -15.49 24.40
C LEU A 58 -33.04 -14.48 24.70
N PRO A 59 -33.30 -13.15 24.66
CA PRO A 59 -32.27 -12.12 24.91
C PRO A 59 -31.57 -12.22 26.27
N GLY A 60 -32.21 -12.80 27.29
CA GLY A 60 -31.61 -13.03 28.60
C GLY A 60 -30.81 -14.33 28.72
N GLY A 61 -30.83 -15.19 27.70
CA GLY A 61 -30.19 -16.51 27.73
C GLY A 61 -28.72 -16.48 27.30
N THR A 62 -27.93 -17.39 27.89
CA THR A 62 -26.52 -17.61 27.56
C THR A 62 -26.29 -19.02 27.03
N LEU A 63 -25.52 -19.16 25.96
CA LEU A 63 -24.87 -20.43 25.58
C LEU A 63 -23.38 -20.32 25.94
N ALA A 64 -22.87 -21.23 26.79
CA ALA A 64 -21.46 -21.31 27.13
C ALA A 64 -20.81 -22.48 26.41
N ILE A 65 -19.72 -22.20 25.70
CA ILE A 65 -18.96 -23.17 24.90
C ILE A 65 -17.53 -23.24 25.44
N ASN A 66 -17.09 -24.43 25.79
CA ASN A 66 -15.71 -24.72 26.15
C ASN A 66 -14.92 -25.21 24.93
N LEU A 67 -13.72 -24.65 24.71
CA LEU A 67 -12.78 -25.04 23.66
C LEU A 67 -11.53 -25.69 24.26
N GLY A 68 -11.29 -26.96 23.96
CA GLY A 68 -10.15 -27.77 24.43
C GLY A 68 -9.45 -28.61 23.37
N GLY A 69 -9.92 -28.57 22.11
CA GLY A 69 -9.39 -29.29 20.96
C GLY A 69 -10.37 -29.30 19.79
N ALA A 70 -9.94 -29.77 18.61
CA ALA A 70 -10.72 -29.68 17.37
C ALA A 70 -11.88 -30.69 17.22
N ALA A 71 -12.01 -31.68 18.11
CA ALA A 71 -13.04 -32.71 17.99
C ALA A 71 -14.38 -32.29 18.63
N ALA A 72 -15.48 -32.34 17.88
CA ALA A 72 -16.80 -32.01 18.42
C ALA A 72 -17.22 -32.94 19.57
N GLY A 73 -17.73 -32.36 20.66
CA GLY A 73 -18.24 -33.09 21.83
C GLY A 73 -17.19 -33.72 22.75
N SER A 74 -15.93 -33.86 22.32
CA SER A 74 -14.82 -34.34 23.17
C SER A 74 -13.65 -33.37 23.28
N GLY A 75 -13.49 -32.49 22.30
CA GLY A 75 -12.51 -31.41 22.25
C GLY A 75 -13.17 -30.04 22.46
N PHE A 76 -14.35 -29.80 21.90
CA PHE A 76 -15.15 -28.60 22.14
C PHE A 76 -16.62 -28.91 22.38
N ASP A 77 -17.33 -27.98 23.01
CA ASP A 77 -18.75 -28.10 23.28
C ASP A 77 -19.61 -27.99 22.03
N GLN A 78 -20.58 -28.90 21.90
CA GLN A 78 -21.51 -28.89 20.78
C GLN A 78 -22.96 -29.05 21.25
N LEU A 79 -23.81 -28.11 20.86
CA LEU A 79 -25.25 -28.19 21.05
C LEU A 79 -25.92 -28.70 19.76
N ILE A 80 -26.56 -29.85 19.82
CA ILE A 80 -27.26 -30.46 18.68
C ILE A 80 -28.76 -30.32 18.91
N VAL A 81 -29.48 -29.75 17.95
CA VAL A 81 -30.94 -29.56 17.99
C VAL A 81 -31.55 -30.23 16.76
N ASP A 82 -32.49 -31.15 16.97
CA ASP A 82 -33.12 -31.87 15.86
C ASP A 82 -34.20 -31.06 15.16
N GLY A 83 -34.78 -30.07 15.85
CA GLY A 83 -35.74 -29.11 15.33
C GLY A 83 -35.12 -27.77 14.94
N ASN A 84 -35.95 -26.73 14.96
CA ASN A 84 -35.56 -25.37 14.61
C ASN A 84 -34.88 -24.66 15.78
N VAL A 85 -33.89 -23.81 15.46
CA VAL A 85 -33.14 -22.99 16.40
C VAL A 85 -33.42 -21.51 16.13
N SER A 86 -33.86 -20.79 17.16
CA SER A 86 -33.96 -19.33 17.17
C SER A 86 -32.93 -18.76 18.13
N LEU A 87 -31.95 -18.02 17.64
CA LEU A 87 -30.83 -17.45 18.40
C LEU A 87 -31.09 -15.99 18.82
N SER A 88 -30.70 -15.68 20.05
CA SER A 88 -30.65 -14.35 20.68
C SER A 88 -29.67 -14.42 21.87
N GLY A 89 -29.58 -13.38 22.68
CA GLY A 89 -28.81 -13.42 23.94
C GLY A 89 -27.30 -13.51 23.74
N VAL A 90 -26.60 -14.17 24.66
CA VAL A 90 -25.12 -14.17 24.75
C VAL A 90 -24.54 -15.52 24.37
N LEU A 91 -23.53 -15.54 23.51
CA LEU A 91 -22.59 -16.65 23.38
C LEU A 91 -21.35 -16.33 24.21
N THR A 92 -20.88 -17.25 25.04
CA THR A 92 -19.64 -17.08 25.81
C THR A 92 -18.72 -18.26 25.58
N THR A 93 -17.42 -17.99 25.49
CA THR A 93 -16.38 -19.01 25.26
C THR A 93 -15.41 -19.12 26.42
N ASP A 94 -15.09 -20.34 26.82
CA ASP A 94 -14.09 -20.64 27.84
C ASP A 94 -13.06 -21.65 27.29
N ARG A 95 -11.86 -21.67 27.87
CA ARG A 95 -10.77 -22.58 27.45
C ARG A 95 -10.64 -23.75 28.40
N ILE A 96 -10.43 -24.93 27.83
CA ILE A 96 -10.00 -26.12 28.57
C ILE A 96 -8.49 -26.31 28.34
N ASN A 97 -7.74 -26.60 29.42
CA ASN A 97 -6.31 -26.91 29.38
C ASN A 97 -5.43 -25.86 28.67
N SER A 98 -5.83 -24.59 28.69
CA SER A 98 -5.15 -23.51 27.97
C SER A 98 -5.01 -23.76 26.46
N TYR A 99 -5.95 -24.49 25.85
CA TYR A 99 -5.97 -24.69 24.40
C TYR A 99 -6.05 -23.34 23.66
N VAL A 100 -5.22 -23.16 22.64
CA VAL A 100 -5.24 -22.02 21.70
C VAL A 100 -5.43 -22.63 20.31
N PRO A 101 -6.55 -22.36 19.62
CA PRO A 101 -6.75 -22.82 18.26
C PRO A 101 -5.89 -22.04 17.27
N ALA A 102 -5.61 -22.65 16.12
CA ALA A 102 -4.89 -21.97 15.04
C ALA A 102 -5.83 -20.99 14.31
N PRO A 103 -5.31 -19.90 13.71
CA PRO A 103 -6.09 -19.08 12.80
C PRO A 103 -6.72 -19.93 11.69
N GLY A 104 -8.02 -19.75 11.47
CA GLY A 104 -8.82 -20.52 10.51
C GLY A 104 -9.51 -21.76 11.08
N ASP A 105 -9.19 -22.20 12.31
CA ASP A 105 -9.92 -23.30 12.95
C ASP A 105 -11.41 -22.96 13.10
N GLN A 106 -12.28 -23.95 12.85
CA GLN A 106 -13.73 -23.79 12.90
C GLN A 106 -14.37 -24.78 13.89
N PHE A 107 -15.34 -24.30 14.66
CA PHE A 107 -16.06 -25.07 15.68
C PHE A 107 -17.57 -24.95 15.46
N ASP A 108 -18.22 -26.01 14.99
CA ASP A 108 -19.68 -26.10 14.83
C ASP A 108 -20.37 -26.25 16.20
N VAL A 109 -20.53 -25.13 16.90
CA VAL A 109 -21.02 -25.08 18.29
C VAL A 109 -22.52 -25.28 18.41
N VAL A 110 -23.29 -24.97 17.37
CA VAL A 110 -24.73 -25.24 17.30
C VAL A 110 -25.08 -25.87 15.96
N LEU A 111 -25.83 -26.98 15.99
CA LEU A 111 -26.41 -27.63 14.82
C LEU A 111 -27.94 -27.69 14.96
N GLY A 112 -28.67 -27.38 13.89
CA GLY A 112 -30.13 -27.34 13.86
C GLY A 112 -30.72 -27.78 12.52
N GLN A 113 -32.00 -28.18 12.49
CA GLN A 113 -32.73 -28.36 11.23
C GLN A 113 -32.86 -27.03 10.46
N SER A 114 -33.07 -25.95 11.20
CA SER A 114 -32.88 -24.59 10.72
C SER A 114 -32.31 -23.73 11.84
N VAL A 115 -31.47 -22.75 11.49
CA VAL A 115 -30.96 -21.74 12.41
C VAL A 115 -31.42 -20.36 11.94
N SER A 116 -32.08 -19.62 12.83
CA SER A 116 -32.60 -18.28 12.59
C SER A 116 -32.22 -17.35 13.74
N GLY A 117 -32.08 -16.05 13.46
CA GLY A 117 -31.53 -15.10 14.45
C GLY A 117 -30.02 -15.24 14.62
N GLN A 118 -29.46 -14.45 15.54
CA GLN A 118 -28.03 -14.40 15.87
C GLN A 118 -27.86 -14.14 17.37
N PHE A 119 -26.73 -14.55 17.95
CA PHE A 119 -26.38 -14.08 19.29
C PHE A 119 -26.18 -12.56 19.27
N THR A 120 -26.79 -11.88 20.23
CA THR A 120 -26.73 -10.41 20.35
C THR A 120 -25.42 -9.92 20.94
N ALA A 121 -24.67 -10.79 21.63
CA ALA A 121 -23.33 -10.51 22.11
C ALA A 121 -22.48 -11.78 22.14
N LEU A 122 -21.18 -11.60 21.96
CA LEU A 122 -20.15 -12.61 22.21
C LEU A 122 -19.30 -12.13 23.38
N SER A 123 -19.21 -12.94 24.42
CA SER A 123 -18.34 -12.70 25.58
C SER A 123 -17.14 -13.65 25.53
N ASN A 124 -15.98 -13.19 25.99
CA ASN A 124 -14.71 -13.92 25.96
C ASN A 124 -14.26 -14.35 24.54
N SER A 125 -14.50 -13.49 23.54
CA SER A 125 -14.09 -13.74 22.15
C SER A 125 -12.59 -13.87 21.98
N ALA A 126 -11.80 -13.14 22.77
CA ALA A 126 -10.36 -13.30 22.86
C ALA A 126 -10.03 -14.55 23.68
N ILE A 127 -9.43 -15.55 23.03
CA ILE A 127 -9.06 -16.82 23.66
C ILE A 127 -7.54 -16.94 23.88
N GLY A 128 -6.82 -15.83 23.74
CA GLY A 128 -5.39 -15.70 24.05
C GLY A 128 -4.46 -16.27 22.97
N GLY A 129 -3.18 -15.88 23.02
CA GLY A 129 -2.20 -16.26 22.00
C GLY A 129 -2.36 -15.50 20.67
N GLY A 130 -2.92 -14.29 20.69
CA GLY A 130 -3.19 -13.50 19.48
C GLY A 130 -4.36 -14.02 18.65
N ILE A 131 -5.31 -14.73 19.27
CA ILE A 131 -6.46 -15.35 18.58
C ILE A 131 -7.78 -14.90 19.20
N LYS A 132 -8.69 -14.42 18.33
CA LYS A 132 -10.10 -14.21 18.63
C LYS A 132 -10.98 -15.22 17.90
N VAL A 133 -12.15 -15.51 18.46
CA VAL A 133 -13.21 -16.26 17.78
C VAL A 133 -14.39 -15.35 17.47
N PHE A 134 -15.06 -15.59 16.35
CA PHE A 134 -16.32 -14.94 16.01
C PHE A 134 -17.33 -15.95 15.45
N PRO A 135 -18.63 -15.81 15.73
CA PRO A 135 -19.65 -16.68 15.21
C PRO A 135 -20.02 -16.33 13.75
N GLN A 136 -20.10 -17.35 12.92
CA GLN A 136 -20.68 -17.34 11.58
C GLN A 136 -21.94 -18.19 11.59
N TYR A 137 -22.96 -17.77 10.87
CA TYR A 137 -24.27 -18.43 10.89
C TYR A 137 -24.61 -18.93 9.50
N THR A 138 -24.97 -20.21 9.39
CA THR A 138 -25.52 -20.80 8.17
C THR A 138 -27.01 -21.08 8.36
N ALA A 139 -27.67 -21.60 7.32
CA ALA A 139 -29.06 -22.03 7.43
C ALA A 139 -29.28 -23.15 8.48
N THR A 140 -28.22 -23.86 8.89
CA THR A 140 -28.32 -25.05 9.75
C THR A 140 -27.31 -25.08 10.91
N SER A 141 -26.43 -24.08 11.03
CA SER A 141 -25.39 -24.07 12.07
C SER A 141 -25.01 -22.67 12.56
N ALA A 142 -24.46 -22.61 13.78
CA ALA A 142 -23.63 -21.50 14.25
C ALA A 142 -22.21 -22.03 14.49
N VAL A 143 -21.22 -21.40 13.84
CA VAL A 143 -19.83 -21.85 13.76
C VAL A 143 -18.93 -20.78 14.37
N LEU A 144 -18.10 -21.10 15.35
CA LEU A 144 -17.04 -20.19 15.79
C LEU A 144 -15.82 -20.38 14.89
N THR A 145 -15.30 -19.29 14.32
CA THR A 145 -14.05 -19.31 13.54
C THR A 145 -12.97 -18.57 14.31
N ALA A 146 -11.83 -19.22 14.51
CA ALA A 146 -10.63 -18.62 15.08
C ALA A 146 -9.92 -17.75 14.02
N SER A 147 -9.43 -16.58 14.42
CA SER A 147 -8.71 -15.65 13.56
C SER A 147 -7.65 -14.91 14.36
N LEU A 148 -6.64 -14.39 13.66
CA LEU A 148 -5.64 -13.53 14.27
C LEU A 148 -6.32 -12.29 14.85
N ASP A 149 -5.89 -11.94 16.05
CA ASP A 149 -6.30 -10.76 16.77
C ASP A 149 -5.18 -9.73 16.60
N SER A 150 -5.29 -8.91 15.56
CA SER A 150 -4.48 -7.70 15.38
C SER A 150 -4.73 -6.80 16.59
N GLY A 151 -3.69 -6.26 17.22
CA GLY A 151 -3.91 -5.39 18.37
C GLY A 151 -4.50 -4.03 17.99
N PRO A 152 -4.67 -3.11 18.95
CA PRO A 152 -5.47 -1.91 18.76
C PRO A 152 -4.76 -0.91 17.84
N ARG A 153 -5.51 -0.14 17.04
CA ARG A 153 -4.96 0.98 16.26
C ARG A 153 -5.66 2.29 16.56
N VAL A 154 -4.92 3.38 16.51
CA VAL A 154 -5.47 4.73 16.57
C VAL A 154 -6.16 5.03 15.24
N VAL A 155 -7.46 5.31 15.31
CA VAL A 155 -8.30 5.65 14.15
C VAL A 155 -8.32 7.16 13.91
N SER A 156 -8.32 7.94 15.00
CA SER A 156 -8.31 9.40 14.91
C SER A 156 -7.89 10.05 16.22
N VAL A 157 -7.47 11.31 16.12
CA VAL A 157 -7.24 12.20 17.25
C VAL A 157 -7.99 13.51 17.04
N SER A 158 -8.49 14.12 18.11
CA SER A 158 -9.28 15.36 18.01
C SER A 158 -8.47 16.61 17.67
N ALA A 159 -7.13 16.54 17.77
CA ALA A 159 -6.21 17.65 17.53
C ALA A 159 -5.55 17.64 16.14
N GLY A 160 -6.04 16.82 15.20
CA GLY A 160 -5.52 16.82 13.83
C GLY A 160 -5.77 18.15 13.11
N GLY A 161 -4.73 18.74 12.51
CA GLY A 161 -4.79 20.00 11.78
C GLY A 161 -4.56 21.27 12.62
N PRO A 162 -4.78 22.48 12.06
CA PRO A 162 -4.45 23.74 12.70
C PRO A 162 -5.22 24.00 14.00
N GLN A 163 -4.49 24.26 15.09
CA GLN A 163 -4.97 24.65 16.41
C GLN A 163 -4.70 26.14 16.61
N ALA A 164 -5.72 26.91 16.98
CA ALA A 164 -5.54 28.32 17.29
C ALA A 164 -4.95 28.50 18.70
N ASP A 165 -3.92 29.33 18.81
CA ASP A 165 -3.28 29.80 20.05
C ASP A 165 -2.55 28.75 20.89
N SER A 166 -3.18 27.62 21.26
CA SER A 166 -2.55 26.60 22.11
C SER A 166 -3.18 25.21 22.01
N ILE A 167 -2.42 24.16 22.36
CA ILE A 167 -2.94 22.82 22.65
C ILE A 167 -2.70 22.44 24.11
N ARG A 168 -3.74 21.92 24.78
CA ARG A 168 -3.74 21.58 26.21
C ARG A 168 -4.43 20.24 26.50
N GLN A 169 -5.24 19.77 25.55
CA GLN A 169 -6.06 18.58 25.69
C GLN A 169 -6.43 18.05 24.30
N PHE A 170 -6.45 16.73 24.13
CA PHE A 170 -7.00 16.08 22.95
C PHE A 170 -7.54 14.69 23.28
N ASP A 171 -8.46 14.20 22.45
CA ASP A 171 -9.03 12.85 22.55
C ASP A 171 -8.40 11.93 21.49
N VAL A 172 -8.10 10.69 21.88
CA VAL A 172 -7.58 9.60 21.05
C VAL A 172 -8.66 8.53 20.93
N PHE A 173 -8.91 8.06 19.70
CA PHE A 173 -9.92 7.04 19.40
C PHE A 173 -9.27 5.80 18.80
N PHE A 174 -9.54 4.64 19.40
CA PHE A 174 -9.09 3.32 18.93
C PHE A 174 -10.21 2.58 18.20
N ASP A 175 -9.85 1.65 17.32
CA ASP A 175 -10.83 0.82 16.61
C ASP A 175 -11.42 -0.30 17.47
N GLU A 176 -10.71 -0.68 18.54
CA GLU A 176 -11.15 -1.67 19.51
C GLU A 176 -10.86 -1.30 20.97
N ASP A 177 -11.24 -2.19 21.90
CA ASP A 177 -11.16 -1.96 23.33
C ASP A 177 -9.70 -2.10 23.80
N VAL A 178 -9.13 -1.02 24.34
CA VAL A 178 -7.76 -0.99 24.85
C VAL A 178 -7.74 -1.41 26.32
N LEU A 179 -6.73 -2.21 26.70
CA LEU A 179 -6.45 -2.49 28.10
C LEU A 179 -5.97 -1.21 28.79
N ALA A 180 -6.80 -0.61 29.64
CA ALA A 180 -6.52 0.71 30.22
C ALA A 180 -5.16 0.82 30.94
N SER A 181 -4.62 -0.28 31.48
CA SER A 181 -3.31 -0.30 32.13
C SER A 181 -2.11 -0.30 31.18
N SER A 182 -2.31 -0.56 29.88
CA SER A 182 -1.24 -0.55 28.88
C SER A 182 -1.05 0.81 28.21
N PHE A 183 -1.92 1.79 28.45
CA PHE A 183 -1.78 3.13 27.86
C PHE A 183 -1.23 4.11 28.91
N ALA A 184 0.06 4.40 28.81
CA ALA A 184 0.82 5.23 29.74
C ALA A 184 1.38 6.49 29.06
N ALA A 185 1.82 7.45 29.88
CA ALA A 185 2.43 8.69 29.40
C ALA A 185 3.70 8.45 28.55
N THR A 186 4.39 7.32 28.74
CA THR A 186 5.56 6.92 27.95
C THR A 186 5.22 6.54 26.51
N ASP A 187 3.95 6.25 26.23
CA ASP A 187 3.49 5.85 24.91
C ASP A 187 3.05 7.05 24.06
N ILE A 188 3.22 8.29 24.56
CA ILE A 188 2.81 9.53 23.90
C ILE A 188 4.00 10.48 23.83
N THR A 189 4.31 10.96 22.63
CA THR A 189 5.24 12.08 22.44
C THR A 189 4.54 13.16 21.61
N LEU A 190 4.53 14.40 22.10
CA LEU A 190 4.13 15.58 21.33
C LEU A 190 5.36 16.49 21.21
N ALA A 191 6.10 16.36 20.10
CA ALA A 191 7.35 17.07 19.87
C ALA A 191 7.09 18.35 19.07
N GLY A 192 7.55 19.50 19.57
CA GLY A 192 7.35 20.79 18.90
C GLY A 192 8.52 21.77 19.04
N PRO A 193 8.34 23.02 18.59
CA PRO A 193 9.41 24.04 18.54
C PRO A 193 9.98 24.41 19.91
N ALA A 194 9.22 24.20 20.99
CA ALA A 194 9.63 24.46 22.37
C ALA A 194 10.19 23.21 23.10
N GLY A 195 10.26 22.06 22.42
CA GLY A 195 10.60 20.76 22.99
C GLY A 195 9.39 19.82 23.04
N ASN A 196 9.51 18.74 23.83
CA ASN A 196 8.41 17.78 24.01
C ASN A 196 7.45 18.27 25.10
N ALA A 197 6.16 18.26 24.80
CA ALA A 197 5.11 18.55 25.78
C ALA A 197 5.09 17.49 26.89
N VAL A 198 4.73 17.91 28.10
CA VAL A 198 4.57 17.05 29.28
C VAL A 198 3.14 16.53 29.34
N VAL A 199 2.97 15.21 29.28
CA VAL A 199 1.67 14.55 29.52
C VAL A 199 1.30 14.65 30.99
N LEU A 200 0.21 15.36 31.29
CA LEU A 200 -0.27 15.60 32.65
C LEU A 200 -1.21 14.49 33.14
N SER A 201 -2.11 14.03 32.28
CA SER A 201 -3.04 12.93 32.60
C SER A 201 -3.58 12.21 31.37
N ILE A 202 -3.94 10.94 31.57
CA ILE A 202 -4.66 10.09 30.63
C ILE A 202 -5.95 9.64 31.31
N THR A 203 -7.10 10.00 30.76
CA THR A 203 -8.42 9.63 31.30
C THR A 203 -9.16 8.75 30.30
N GLN A 204 -9.48 7.52 30.70
CA GLN A 204 -10.33 6.63 29.91
C GLN A 204 -11.78 7.18 29.91
N VAL A 205 -12.26 7.62 28.75
CA VAL A 205 -13.64 8.11 28.54
C VAL A 205 -14.57 6.93 28.25
N THR A 206 -14.10 6.02 27.39
CA THR A 206 -14.72 4.72 27.08
C THR A 206 -13.61 3.69 26.84
N PRO A 207 -13.90 2.37 26.72
CA PRO A 207 -12.88 1.38 26.36
C PRO A 207 -12.07 1.71 25.08
N ARG A 208 -12.59 2.55 24.19
CA ARG A 208 -11.95 2.94 22.92
C ARG A 208 -11.59 4.42 22.81
N GLN A 209 -11.83 5.21 23.85
CA GLN A 209 -11.62 6.66 23.82
C GLN A 209 -10.88 7.11 25.07
N TYR A 210 -9.78 7.82 24.87
CA TYR A 210 -8.95 8.35 25.94
C TYR A 210 -8.76 9.84 25.74
N ARG A 211 -8.88 10.60 26.83
CA ARG A 211 -8.61 12.04 26.89
C ARG A 211 -7.23 12.27 27.47
N ILE A 212 -6.40 12.99 26.74
CA ILE A 212 -5.02 13.31 27.09
C ILE A 212 -4.94 14.79 27.44
N ASP A 213 -4.43 15.10 28.63
CA ASP A 213 -4.09 16.46 29.03
C ASP A 213 -2.58 16.64 28.94
N VAL A 214 -2.14 17.74 28.33
CA VAL A 214 -0.73 18.15 28.21
C VAL A 214 -0.53 19.52 28.83
N ASP A 215 0.71 19.92 29.09
CA ASP A 215 1.02 21.31 29.40
C ASP A 215 0.71 22.25 28.23
N ASP A 216 0.63 23.54 28.54
CA ASP A 216 0.09 24.55 27.63
C ASP A 216 1.11 24.92 26.53
N GLU A 217 1.00 24.23 25.40
CA GLU A 217 1.83 24.46 24.23
C GLU A 217 1.30 25.65 23.41
N THR A 218 2.09 26.72 23.31
CA THR A 218 1.70 28.01 22.68
C THR A 218 2.65 28.45 21.56
N ALA A 219 3.74 27.72 21.30
CA ALA A 219 4.70 28.08 20.28
C ALA A 219 4.11 27.79 18.89
N VAL A 220 3.95 28.82 18.07
CA VAL A 220 3.47 28.67 16.68
C VAL A 220 4.44 27.80 15.89
N GLY A 221 3.92 26.79 15.20
CA GLY A 221 4.71 25.85 14.41
C GLY A 221 4.11 24.46 14.32
N GLN A 222 4.85 23.58 13.65
CA GLN A 222 4.50 22.17 13.49
C GLN A 222 4.91 21.37 14.72
N TYR A 223 3.99 20.53 15.18
CA TYR A 223 4.17 19.53 16.22
C TYR A 223 3.95 18.15 15.61
N THR A 224 4.70 17.15 16.08
CA THR A 224 4.49 15.74 15.72
C THR A 224 3.93 15.01 16.94
N LEU A 225 2.71 14.47 16.82
CA LEU A 225 2.13 13.57 17.81
C LEU A 225 2.45 12.13 17.42
N SER A 226 3.11 11.41 18.32
CA SER A 226 3.38 9.98 18.25
C SER A 226 2.66 9.25 19.38
N ILE A 227 1.99 8.13 19.05
CA ILE A 227 1.28 7.25 20.01
C ILE A 227 1.60 5.78 19.71
N GLY A 228 2.11 5.03 20.70
CA GLY A 228 2.38 3.59 20.58
C GLY A 228 3.86 3.20 20.65
N PRO A 229 4.24 1.98 20.21
CA PRO A 229 3.39 0.89 19.71
C PRO A 229 2.92 -0.09 20.81
N ASN A 230 3.37 0.08 22.05
CA ASN A 230 3.20 -0.95 23.11
C ASN A 230 1.82 -0.97 23.79
N ILE A 231 0.84 -0.23 23.25
CA ILE A 231 -0.52 -0.17 23.79
C ILE A 231 -1.24 -1.46 23.40
N THR A 232 -1.79 -2.20 24.37
CA THR A 232 -2.39 -3.51 24.11
C THR A 232 -3.92 -3.51 24.15
N ASP A 233 -4.54 -4.41 23.40
CA ASP A 233 -5.95 -4.77 23.57
C ASP A 233 -6.19 -5.56 24.88
N LEU A 234 -7.44 -5.98 25.12
CA LEU A 234 -7.79 -6.84 26.26
C LEU A 234 -7.22 -8.27 26.17
N ALA A 235 -6.77 -8.70 24.99
CA ALA A 235 -6.13 -10.00 24.76
C ALA A 235 -4.61 -9.97 25.01
N GLY A 236 -4.03 -8.77 25.17
CA GLY A 236 -2.61 -8.52 25.41
C GLY A 236 -1.77 -8.32 24.14
N ASN A 237 -2.41 -8.08 23.00
CA ASN A 237 -1.74 -7.82 21.72
C ASN A 237 -1.35 -6.34 21.62
N PRO A 238 -0.06 -6.00 21.40
CA PRO A 238 0.38 -4.63 21.12
C PRO A 238 -0.25 -4.04 19.86
N MET A 239 -0.12 -2.73 19.64
CA MET A 239 -0.74 -2.07 18.49
C MET A 239 -0.33 -2.70 17.16
N ASP A 240 -1.23 -2.65 16.19
CA ASP A 240 -1.02 -3.03 14.78
C ASP A 240 -1.55 -1.87 13.91
N GLN A 241 -0.77 -0.79 13.85
CA GLN A 241 -1.23 0.49 13.29
C GLN A 241 -1.23 0.46 11.76
N ASP A 242 -0.32 -0.28 11.14
CA ASP A 242 -0.23 -0.45 9.68
C ASP A 242 -1.03 -1.66 9.16
N ALA A 243 -1.58 -2.47 10.06
CA ALA A 243 -2.43 -3.62 9.80
C ALA A 243 -1.72 -4.73 8.99
N ASP A 244 -0.41 -4.89 9.20
CA ASP A 244 0.39 -5.94 8.57
C ASP A 244 0.31 -7.29 9.30
N GLY A 245 -0.24 -7.28 10.54
CA GLY A 245 -0.41 -8.45 11.40
C GLY A 245 0.77 -8.74 12.34
N THR A 246 1.77 -7.87 12.40
CA THR A 246 2.97 -7.96 13.24
C THR A 246 2.88 -6.97 14.41
N ASN A 247 2.04 -7.30 15.39
CA ASN A 247 1.76 -6.43 16.52
C ASN A 247 3.03 -5.95 17.28
N GLY A 248 3.19 -4.64 17.42
CA GLY A 248 4.13 -3.98 18.34
C GLY A 248 5.48 -3.62 17.74
N GLU A 249 5.61 -3.58 16.42
CA GLU A 249 6.82 -3.12 15.76
C GLU A 249 6.92 -1.58 15.73
N VAL A 250 8.09 -1.06 15.33
CA VAL A 250 8.35 0.39 15.37
C VAL A 250 7.41 1.14 14.41
N THR A 251 7.04 0.51 13.30
CA THR A 251 6.08 0.98 12.29
C THR A 251 4.64 1.07 12.83
N ASP A 252 4.34 0.42 13.96
CA ASP A 252 3.03 0.51 14.63
C ASP A 252 2.81 1.79 15.45
N ASN A 253 3.78 2.71 15.42
CA ASN A 253 3.63 4.01 16.06
C ASN A 253 2.71 4.90 15.21
N PHE A 254 1.59 5.35 15.77
CA PHE A 254 0.73 6.33 15.11
C PHE A 254 1.40 7.70 15.12
N GLU A 255 1.67 8.26 13.94
CA GLU A 255 2.22 9.61 13.79
C GLU A 255 1.28 10.53 13.01
N THR A 256 1.01 11.72 13.53
CA THR A 256 0.27 12.76 12.82
C THR A 256 0.83 14.15 13.12
N PRO A 257 0.88 15.05 12.11
CA PRO A 257 1.21 16.45 12.36
C PRO A 257 0.04 17.18 13.03
N ILE A 258 0.40 18.13 13.90
CA ILE A 258 -0.48 19.13 14.50
C ILE A 258 0.16 20.48 14.25
N GLU A 259 -0.58 21.47 13.77
CA GLU A 259 -0.03 22.82 13.55
C GLU A 259 -0.63 23.78 14.57
N ILE A 260 0.19 24.50 15.33
CA ILE A 260 -0.31 25.64 16.11
C ILE A 260 -0.17 26.89 15.25
N ILE A 261 -1.30 27.55 14.99
CA ILE A 261 -1.38 28.83 14.24
C ILE A 261 -1.68 29.99 15.20
N ALA A 262 -1.19 31.18 14.86
CA ALA A 262 -1.54 32.39 15.59
C ALA A 262 -3.06 32.66 15.51
N GLY A 263 -3.73 32.83 16.64
CA GLY A 263 -5.19 33.02 16.69
C GLY A 263 -5.67 34.42 16.25
N GLU A 264 -7.00 34.56 16.21
CA GLU A 264 -7.69 35.79 15.82
C GLU A 264 -7.38 36.96 16.77
N GLN A 265 -7.08 38.14 16.21
CA GLN A 265 -6.81 39.39 16.95
C GLN A 265 -7.92 39.73 17.96
N SER A 266 -7.52 40.24 19.13
CA SER A 266 -8.37 40.54 20.28
C SER A 266 -8.24 42.01 20.72
N VAL A 267 -9.38 42.67 20.93
CA VAL A 267 -9.42 44.10 21.29
C VAL A 267 -10.27 44.34 22.53
N LEU A 268 -9.71 45.04 23.51
CA LEU A 268 -10.45 45.59 24.64
C LEU A 268 -10.97 46.99 24.29
N LEU A 269 -12.28 47.12 24.08
CA LEU A 269 -12.94 48.39 23.79
C LEU A 269 -13.54 48.96 25.09
N VAL A 270 -12.93 50.02 25.62
CA VAL A 270 -13.31 50.71 26.86
C VAL A 270 -14.04 52.00 26.51
N ASN A 271 -15.29 52.13 26.97
CA ASN A 271 -16.11 53.33 26.80
C ASN A 271 -16.29 54.02 28.16
N VAL A 272 -15.89 55.29 28.28
CA VAL A 272 -15.92 56.05 29.54
C VAL A 272 -17.28 56.70 29.74
N ASN A 273 -17.97 56.32 30.83
CA ASN A 273 -19.20 56.92 31.36
C ASN A 273 -20.28 57.31 30.33
N GLY A 274 -20.35 56.59 29.21
CA GLY A 274 -21.28 56.82 28.11
C GLY A 274 -22.36 55.74 28.03
N SER A 275 -23.56 56.13 27.59
CA SER A 275 -24.49 55.16 26.98
C SER A 275 -23.96 54.78 25.60
N LEU A 276 -24.26 53.56 25.13
CA LEU A 276 -24.03 53.15 23.73
C LEU A 276 -24.77 54.13 22.80
N ASN A 277 -24.09 55.17 22.36
CA ASN A 277 -24.57 56.00 21.27
C ASN A 277 -24.24 55.29 19.95
N GLN A 278 -24.75 55.79 18.82
CA GLN A 278 -24.49 55.20 17.50
C GLN A 278 -22.98 55.17 17.14
N GLU A 279 -22.14 55.92 17.86
CA GLU A 279 -20.75 56.22 17.52
C GLU A 279 -19.81 55.13 18.03
N SER A 280 -19.87 54.78 19.32
CA SER A 280 -19.10 53.64 19.86
C SER A 280 -19.52 52.30 19.22
N MET A 281 -20.78 52.19 18.77
CA MET A 281 -21.28 51.04 18.02
C MET A 281 -20.69 50.93 16.61
N SER A 282 -20.35 52.06 15.96
CA SER A 282 -19.75 52.03 14.62
C SER A 282 -18.31 51.54 14.64
N VAL A 283 -17.53 51.93 15.67
CA VAL A 283 -16.17 51.42 15.90
C VAL A 283 -16.20 49.94 16.23
N TYR A 284 -17.09 49.54 17.15
CA TYR A 284 -17.32 48.15 17.48
C TYR A 284 -17.68 47.31 16.24
N GLN A 285 -18.63 47.78 15.43
CA GLN A 285 -19.04 47.07 14.21
C GLN A 285 -17.91 46.97 13.19
N THR A 286 -17.07 48.02 13.06
CA THR A 286 -15.90 47.98 12.16
C THR A 286 -14.92 46.89 12.58
N LEU A 287 -14.63 46.75 13.88
CA LEU A 287 -13.76 45.69 14.37
C LEU A 287 -14.38 44.29 14.17
N ILE A 288 -15.68 44.15 14.44
CA ILE A 288 -16.40 42.88 14.21
C ILE A 288 -16.42 42.50 12.73
N ASP A 289 -16.60 43.46 11.81
CA ASP A 289 -16.54 43.23 10.35
C ASP A 289 -15.17 42.71 9.89
N HIS A 290 -14.10 42.98 10.66
CA HIS A 290 -12.74 42.51 10.44
C HIS A 290 -12.43 41.17 11.16
N GLY A 291 -13.44 40.50 11.72
CA GLY A 291 -13.27 39.22 12.41
C GLY A 291 -12.55 39.34 13.76
N VAL A 292 -12.53 40.53 14.36
CA VAL A 292 -11.83 40.78 15.63
C VAL A 292 -12.67 40.31 16.81
N ARG A 293 -12.03 39.66 17.79
CA ARG A 293 -12.65 39.33 19.08
C ARG A 293 -12.68 40.58 19.97
N VAL A 294 -13.83 41.27 20.03
CA VAL A 294 -13.96 42.51 20.82
C VAL A 294 -14.57 42.25 22.20
N LYS A 295 -13.83 42.59 23.26
CA LYS A 295 -14.36 42.68 24.63
C LYS A 295 -14.75 44.11 24.94
N TRP A 296 -16.02 44.34 25.22
CA TRP A 296 -16.52 45.67 25.55
C TRP A 296 -16.63 45.92 27.06
N VAL A 297 -16.17 47.09 27.52
CA VAL A 297 -16.25 47.55 28.91
C VAL A 297 -16.85 48.95 28.98
N ASN A 298 -17.98 49.10 29.68
CA ASN A 298 -18.45 50.43 30.11
C ASN A 298 -17.82 50.81 31.44
N LEU A 299 -16.97 51.83 31.42
CA LEU A 299 -16.30 52.35 32.59
C LEU A 299 -17.19 53.40 33.29
N ASN A 300 -18.08 52.89 34.13
CA ASN A 300 -18.97 53.69 34.99
C ASN A 300 -18.67 53.51 36.49
N ALA A 301 -17.67 52.69 36.83
CA ALA A 301 -17.12 52.47 38.16
C ALA A 301 -15.66 52.00 38.01
N ALA A 302 -14.81 52.31 39.00
CA ALA A 302 -13.40 51.93 38.98
C ALA A 302 -13.18 50.40 39.03
N GLY A 303 -12.10 49.93 38.42
CA GLY A 303 -11.58 48.56 38.44
C GLY A 303 -12.12 47.63 37.35
N LYS A 304 -12.90 48.13 36.38
CA LYS A 304 -13.52 47.29 35.35
C LYS A 304 -12.59 46.95 34.19
N ALA A 305 -11.80 47.90 33.70
CA ALA A 305 -10.80 47.65 32.68
C ALA A 305 -9.62 46.87 33.29
N ASP A 306 -9.24 47.19 34.52
CA ASP A 306 -8.24 46.45 35.30
C ASP A 306 -8.63 44.96 35.44
N ALA A 307 -9.87 44.67 35.85
CA ALA A 307 -10.36 43.29 35.95
C ALA A 307 -10.42 42.55 34.61
N ALA A 308 -10.65 43.26 33.50
CA ALA A 308 -10.61 42.66 32.16
C ALA A 308 -9.16 42.32 31.76
N LEU A 309 -8.22 43.26 31.96
CA LEU A 309 -6.80 43.10 31.66
C LEU A 309 -6.10 42.04 32.54
N GLN A 310 -6.62 41.77 33.74
CA GLN A 310 -6.11 40.70 34.61
C GLN A 310 -6.63 39.30 34.23
N ARG A 311 -7.74 39.22 33.50
CA ARG A 311 -8.43 37.95 33.22
C ARG A 311 -8.20 37.45 31.79
N ASP A 312 -8.16 38.37 30.84
CA ASP A 312 -8.09 38.09 29.41
C ASP A 312 -6.85 38.79 28.83
N THR A 313 -6.25 38.22 27.78
CA THR A 313 -5.18 38.87 26.99
C THR A 313 -5.79 39.66 25.84
N PHE A 314 -5.17 40.79 25.49
CA PHE A 314 -5.61 41.66 24.41
C PHE A 314 -4.44 42.13 23.56
N ASP A 315 -4.59 42.07 22.24
CA ASP A 315 -3.64 42.63 21.28
C ASP A 315 -3.74 44.16 21.26
N GLN A 316 -4.94 44.72 21.39
CA GLN A 316 -5.14 46.18 21.37
C GLN A 316 -6.10 46.65 22.47
N VAL A 317 -5.89 47.89 22.96
CA VAL A 317 -6.82 48.56 23.88
C VAL A 317 -7.31 49.85 23.22
N TRP A 318 -8.63 49.99 23.12
CA TRP A 318 -9.27 51.16 22.51
C TRP A 318 -10.10 51.88 23.57
N LEU A 319 -9.67 53.07 23.97
CA LEU A 319 -10.31 53.89 24.98
C LEU A 319 -11.06 55.05 24.32
N LEU A 320 -12.37 55.11 24.53
CA LEU A 320 -13.27 56.15 24.01
C LEU A 320 -13.92 56.92 25.16
N ASP A 321 -13.66 58.23 25.25
CA ASP A 321 -14.25 59.15 26.22
C ASP A 321 -15.10 60.19 25.49
N LEU A 322 -16.41 59.91 25.48
CA LEU A 322 -17.43 60.69 24.75
C LEU A 322 -18.46 61.30 25.71
N SER A 323 -18.11 61.43 26.99
CA SER A 323 -19.03 61.81 28.07
C SER A 323 -18.67 63.15 28.69
N ASN A 324 -19.68 63.89 29.17
CA ASN A 324 -19.50 65.15 29.90
C ASN A 324 -19.36 64.97 31.43
N GLY A 325 -19.04 63.76 31.87
CA GLY A 325 -18.92 63.38 33.27
C GLY A 325 -17.57 63.75 33.89
N THR A 326 -17.44 63.53 35.20
CA THR A 326 -16.14 63.54 35.89
C THR A 326 -15.52 62.14 35.84
N ASP A 327 -14.32 62.01 35.29
CA ASP A 327 -13.71 60.72 34.91
C ASP A 327 -12.54 60.31 35.81
N ALA A 328 -12.81 60.09 37.09
CA ALA A 328 -11.80 59.77 38.11
C ALA A 328 -11.57 58.25 38.28
N TYR A 329 -11.14 57.55 37.22
CA TYR A 329 -10.91 56.09 37.22
C TYR A 329 -9.41 55.71 37.29
N THR A 330 -8.67 56.28 38.24
CA THR A 330 -7.20 56.14 38.36
C THR A 330 -6.68 54.70 38.35
N GLN A 331 -7.42 53.75 38.94
CA GLN A 331 -7.03 52.33 38.94
C GLN A 331 -6.96 51.75 37.51
N ASP A 332 -8.00 51.98 36.71
CA ASP A 332 -8.08 51.53 35.33
C ASP A 332 -7.04 52.22 34.44
N TRP A 333 -6.81 53.52 34.66
CA TRP A 333 -5.79 54.29 33.95
C TRP A 333 -4.38 53.73 34.16
N ASN A 334 -4.04 53.40 35.41
CA ASN A 334 -2.76 52.76 35.73
C ASN A 334 -2.64 51.36 35.12
N ALA A 335 -3.72 50.57 35.14
CA ALA A 335 -3.72 49.23 34.54
C ALA A 335 -3.46 49.28 33.02
N ILE A 336 -4.10 50.22 32.32
CA ILE A 336 -3.87 50.44 30.87
C ILE A 336 -2.43 50.93 30.61
N ALA A 337 -1.89 51.82 31.45
CA ALA A 337 -0.52 52.29 31.31
C ALA A 337 0.52 51.19 31.57
N VAL A 338 0.29 50.32 32.55
CA VAL A 338 1.14 49.14 32.82
C VAL A 338 1.06 48.15 31.65
N TRP A 339 -0.15 47.87 31.15
CA TRP A 339 -0.34 47.02 29.96
C TRP A 339 0.48 47.55 28.77
N MET A 340 0.39 48.86 28.49
CA MET A 340 1.13 49.51 27.40
C MET A 340 2.66 49.56 27.64
N GLY A 341 3.11 49.64 28.90
CA GLY A 341 4.54 49.63 29.24
C GLY A 341 5.19 48.24 29.12
N ALA A 342 4.44 47.17 29.40
CA ALA A 342 4.92 45.79 29.29
C ALA A 342 5.13 45.34 27.84
N SER A 343 4.50 46.00 26.87
CA SER A 343 4.45 45.59 25.47
C SER A 343 5.48 46.26 24.55
N ASN A 344 6.53 46.85 25.13
CA ASN A 344 7.82 47.18 24.48
C ASN A 344 7.73 47.90 23.10
N GLY A 345 7.04 49.05 23.03
CA GLY A 345 7.09 49.95 21.86
C GLY A 345 5.90 49.89 20.90
N GLN A 346 4.74 49.41 21.37
CA GLN A 346 3.48 49.46 20.61
C GLN A 346 3.07 50.89 20.21
N MET A 347 2.22 51.02 19.18
CA MET A 347 1.77 52.33 18.72
C MET A 347 0.66 52.89 19.62
N ILE A 348 0.65 54.22 19.78
CA ILE A 348 -0.51 54.95 20.31
C ILE A 348 -1.14 55.71 19.15
N ALA A 349 -2.45 55.56 18.94
CA ALA A 349 -3.19 56.29 17.92
C ALA A 349 -4.24 57.22 18.55
N ASP A 350 -4.38 58.42 17.97
CA ASP A 350 -5.40 59.42 18.33
C ASP A 350 -6.68 59.21 17.51
N SER A 351 -7.78 58.85 18.15
CA SER A 351 -9.08 58.59 17.52
C SER A 351 -10.12 59.66 17.85
N ARG A 352 -10.00 60.85 17.26
CA ARG A 352 -11.09 61.84 17.27
C ARG A 352 -12.21 61.41 16.32
N ILE A 353 -13.12 60.61 16.87
CA ILE A 353 -14.21 59.91 16.19
C ILE A 353 -15.53 60.62 16.54
N ARG A 354 -15.87 61.71 15.85
CA ARG A 354 -17.26 62.17 15.77
C ARG A 354 -17.58 62.86 14.46
N SER A 355 -18.77 62.56 13.94
CA SER A 355 -19.62 63.46 13.16
C SER A 355 -21.00 63.42 13.80
N SER A 356 -21.41 64.47 14.52
CA SER A 356 -22.76 64.52 15.07
C SER A 356 -23.79 65.11 14.09
N PHE A 357 -23.38 65.58 12.91
CA PHE A 357 -24.28 66.36 12.04
C PHE A 357 -24.25 66.07 10.52
N MET A 358 -23.55 65.03 10.03
CA MET A 358 -23.57 64.71 8.58
C MET A 358 -23.86 63.24 8.27
N SER A 359 -25.14 62.91 8.10
CA SER A 359 -25.58 61.63 7.54
C SER A 359 -24.88 61.36 6.19
N GLY A 360 -24.15 60.26 6.07
CA GLY A 360 -23.55 59.75 4.83
C GLY A 360 -22.02 59.92 4.68
N ARG A 361 -21.37 60.92 5.30
CA ARG A 361 -19.89 61.04 5.25
C ARG A 361 -19.17 60.18 6.30
N TRP A 362 -19.85 59.87 7.40
CA TRP A 362 -19.30 59.07 8.49
C TRP A 362 -19.10 57.59 8.13
N GLU A 363 -20.05 56.97 7.42
CA GLU A 363 -19.95 55.58 6.95
C GLU A 363 -18.68 55.32 6.11
N THR A 364 -18.13 56.39 5.52
CA THR A 364 -16.93 56.32 4.68
C THR A 364 -15.66 56.74 5.44
N ALA A 365 -15.60 57.93 6.07
CA ALA A 365 -14.35 58.45 6.65
C ALA A 365 -14.00 57.84 8.01
N GLY A 366 -14.98 57.67 8.91
CA GLY A 366 -14.77 57.11 10.24
C GLY A 366 -14.37 55.64 10.19
N ARG A 367 -15.07 54.86 9.36
CA ARG A 367 -14.75 53.45 9.10
C ARG A 367 -13.32 53.29 8.58
N ARG A 368 -12.93 54.04 7.55
CA ARG A 368 -11.57 53.97 6.97
C ARG A 368 -10.47 54.30 7.99
N LEU A 369 -10.72 55.26 8.89
CA LEU A 369 -9.78 55.61 9.94
C LEU A 369 -9.64 54.50 10.99
N SER A 370 -10.76 53.93 11.44
CA SER A 370 -10.74 52.80 12.37
C SER A 370 -10.11 51.54 11.74
N GLU A 371 -10.38 51.25 10.47
CA GLU A 371 -9.72 50.17 9.73
C GLU A 371 -8.22 50.39 9.61
N ASN A 372 -7.79 51.61 9.28
CA ASN A 372 -6.37 51.96 9.19
C ASN A 372 -5.64 51.86 10.52
N TYR A 373 -6.25 52.28 11.63
CA TYR A 373 -5.67 52.09 12.95
C TYR A 373 -5.57 50.62 13.32
N TYR A 374 -6.65 49.86 13.11
CA TYR A 374 -6.66 48.43 13.41
C TYR A 374 -5.54 47.69 12.67
N GLU A 375 -5.41 47.88 11.35
CA GLU A 375 -4.40 47.19 10.53
C GLU A 375 -2.97 47.63 10.88
N ASN A 376 -2.74 48.92 11.14
CA ASN A 376 -1.42 49.41 11.53
C ASN A 376 -0.98 48.92 12.92
N LEU A 377 -1.93 48.81 13.86
CA LEU A 377 -1.70 48.27 15.19
C LEU A 377 -1.45 46.76 15.12
N LYS A 378 -2.28 46.03 14.36
CA LYS A 378 -2.12 44.58 14.11
C LYS A 378 -0.75 44.28 13.50
N SER A 379 -0.32 45.03 12.49
CA SER A 379 0.99 44.82 11.84
C SER A 379 2.18 45.09 12.77
N ARG A 380 1.95 45.68 13.94
CA ARG A 380 2.98 46.02 14.95
C ARG A 380 2.70 45.38 16.30
N GLN A 381 2.00 44.25 16.29
CA GLN A 381 1.78 43.41 17.48
C GLN A 381 1.00 44.13 18.59
N GLY A 382 0.15 45.10 18.22
CA GLY A 382 -0.80 45.73 19.13
C GLY A 382 -0.61 47.23 19.37
N GLY A 383 -1.41 47.75 20.31
CA GLY A 383 -1.25 49.10 20.84
C GLY A 383 -2.53 49.78 21.33
N LEU A 384 -2.42 51.07 21.62
CA LEU A 384 -3.43 51.85 22.35
C LEU A 384 -4.11 52.88 21.43
N VAL A 385 -5.42 52.92 21.44
CA VAL A 385 -6.21 53.97 20.78
C VAL A 385 -6.84 54.87 21.85
N LEU A 386 -6.64 56.19 21.75
CA LEU A 386 -7.22 57.21 22.63
C LEU A 386 -8.21 58.06 21.85
N GLY A 387 -9.51 58.03 22.18
CA GLY A 387 -10.54 58.72 21.40
C GLY A 387 -11.46 59.66 22.16
N THR A 388 -11.59 60.90 21.69
CA THR A 388 -12.37 62.00 22.30
C THR A 388 -13.15 62.78 21.24
N ASP A 389 -14.25 63.45 21.60
CA ASP A 389 -15.12 64.18 20.66
C ASP A 389 -15.29 65.70 20.89
N ASP A 390 -14.81 66.28 22.00
CA ASP A 390 -14.87 67.74 22.24
C ASP A 390 -13.83 68.24 23.27
N ALA A 391 -13.54 69.55 23.27
CA ALA A 391 -12.56 70.22 24.15
C ALA A 391 -12.87 70.12 25.66
N VAL A 392 -14.07 69.65 26.01
CA VAL A 392 -14.59 69.53 27.38
C VAL A 392 -14.41 68.10 27.94
N TYR A 393 -14.08 67.12 27.09
CA TYR A 393 -14.09 65.68 27.44
C TYR A 393 -12.67 65.09 27.54
N HIS A 394 -11.72 65.92 27.99
CA HIS A 394 -10.32 65.52 28.07
C HIS A 394 -9.89 65.00 29.45
N SER A 395 -10.73 65.02 30.50
CA SER A 395 -10.29 64.66 31.85
C SER A 395 -9.82 63.21 32.00
N GLY A 396 -10.61 62.25 31.52
CA GLY A 396 -10.27 60.83 31.58
C GLY A 396 -9.08 60.49 30.68
N ILE A 397 -9.15 60.89 29.41
CA ILE A 397 -8.07 60.65 28.45
C ILE A 397 -6.77 61.36 28.80
N ASN A 398 -6.78 62.60 29.31
CA ASN A 398 -5.56 63.27 29.77
C ASN A 398 -4.95 62.58 31.00
N SER A 399 -5.77 61.93 31.82
CA SER A 399 -5.27 61.14 32.95
C SER A 399 -4.53 59.88 32.46
N VAL A 400 -5.03 59.22 31.41
CA VAL A 400 -4.34 58.11 30.76
C VAL A 400 -3.11 58.57 29.99
N ALA A 401 -3.20 59.67 29.23
CA ALA A 401 -2.09 60.27 28.51
C ALA A 401 -0.93 60.60 29.46
N ALA A 402 -1.22 61.20 30.61
CA ALA A 402 -0.22 61.47 31.64
C ALA A 402 0.40 60.17 32.21
N ALA A 403 -0.41 59.12 32.42
CA ALA A 403 0.06 57.82 32.90
C ALA A 403 1.01 57.11 31.91
N VAL A 404 0.84 57.34 30.60
CA VAL A 404 1.74 56.81 29.55
C VAL A 404 2.84 57.78 29.12
N GLY A 405 3.04 58.90 29.83
CA GLY A 405 4.15 59.84 29.58
C GLY A 405 3.91 60.86 28.47
N LEU A 406 2.66 61.02 28.02
CA LEU A 406 2.24 62.02 27.05
C LEU A 406 1.86 63.35 27.69
N SER A 407 2.05 64.47 26.96
CA SER A 407 1.40 65.72 27.35
C SER A 407 -0.11 65.64 27.17
N ALA A 408 -0.84 66.53 27.85
CA ALA A 408 -2.29 66.60 27.75
C ALA A 408 -2.75 67.01 26.33
N PHE A 409 -3.92 66.54 25.92
CA PHE A 409 -4.68 67.18 24.85
C PHE A 409 -4.99 68.62 25.28
N THR A 410 -4.70 69.60 24.41
CA THR A 410 -4.82 71.03 24.73
C THR A 410 -5.41 71.83 23.57
N GLY A 411 -6.00 72.99 23.87
CA GLY A 411 -6.45 73.95 22.85
C GLY A 411 -7.80 73.61 22.19
N THR A 412 -8.17 74.42 21.22
CA THR A 412 -9.45 74.33 20.49
C THR A 412 -9.22 74.84 19.07
N LEU A 413 -9.48 74.01 18.06
CA LEU A 413 -9.35 74.32 16.64
C LEU A 413 -10.76 74.35 16.03
N ASN A 414 -11.11 75.37 15.26
CA ASN A 414 -12.47 75.55 14.74
C ASN A 414 -12.55 75.32 13.23
N VAL A 415 -12.66 74.06 12.80
CA VAL A 415 -12.28 73.68 11.44
C VAL A 415 -13.01 72.47 10.89
N THR A 416 -13.23 72.43 9.56
CA THR A 416 -14.16 71.49 8.93
C THR A 416 -13.53 70.26 8.26
N GLU A 417 -12.24 70.27 7.92
CA GLU A 417 -11.52 69.14 7.30
C GLU A 417 -9.99 69.18 7.56
N ALA A 418 -9.38 68.05 7.96
CA ALA A 418 -7.94 67.86 8.12
C ALA A 418 -7.31 67.25 6.86
N ALA A 419 -6.13 67.69 6.41
CA ALA A 419 -5.44 67.09 5.27
C ALA A 419 -4.73 65.79 5.68
N VAL A 420 -4.72 64.74 4.85
CA VAL A 420 -4.00 63.49 5.15
C VAL A 420 -2.58 63.57 4.59
N ASP A 421 -1.57 63.21 5.39
CA ASP A 421 -0.19 63.05 4.89
C ASP A 421 -0.03 61.67 4.25
N LEU A 422 -0.26 61.59 2.94
CA LEU A 422 -0.10 60.35 2.17
C LEU A 422 1.35 59.85 2.09
N GLY A 423 2.35 60.66 2.48
CA GLY A 423 3.74 60.26 2.56
C GLY A 423 4.13 59.66 3.91
N SER A 424 3.21 59.65 4.88
CA SER A 424 3.46 59.12 6.22
C SER A 424 3.61 57.59 6.20
N PRO A 425 4.61 57.01 6.90
CA PRO A 425 4.79 55.56 7.03
C PRO A 425 3.65 54.84 7.76
N LEU A 426 2.62 55.59 8.14
CA LEU A 426 1.42 55.16 8.85
C LEU A 426 0.21 54.99 7.93
N VAL A 427 0.25 55.52 6.70
CA VAL A 427 -0.85 55.42 5.73
C VAL A 427 -0.55 54.28 4.74
N THR A 428 -0.32 53.08 5.27
CA THR A 428 0.13 51.92 4.48
C THR A 428 -1.00 50.94 4.18
N THR A 429 -1.87 50.63 5.15
CA THR A 429 -2.92 49.60 4.99
C THR A 429 -4.14 49.90 5.88
N PRO A 430 -5.36 50.06 5.33
CA PRO A 430 -5.64 50.40 3.94
C PRO A 430 -5.23 51.86 3.66
N ASN A 431 -4.60 52.10 2.51
CA ASN A 431 -4.22 53.46 2.03
C ASN A 431 -5.41 54.20 1.39
N ASN A 432 -6.59 54.14 2.02
CA ASN A 432 -7.84 54.67 1.46
C ASN A 432 -8.41 55.86 2.24
N LEU A 433 -7.65 56.42 3.20
CA LEU A 433 -8.05 57.57 4.03
C LEU A 433 -8.41 58.83 3.20
N GLY A 434 -7.99 58.89 1.93
CA GLY A 434 -8.22 60.04 1.04
C GLY A 434 -7.21 61.17 1.30
N VAL A 435 -7.44 62.34 0.69
CA VAL A 435 -6.56 63.52 0.85
C VAL A 435 -7.00 64.44 1.99
N SER A 436 -8.21 64.25 2.52
CA SER A 436 -8.70 64.94 3.71
C SER A 436 -9.68 64.08 4.53
N LEU A 437 -9.69 64.29 5.84
CA LEU A 437 -10.64 63.73 6.80
C LEU A 437 -11.59 64.83 7.27
N ALA A 438 -12.90 64.55 7.29
CA ALA A 438 -13.87 65.50 7.81
C ALA A 438 -13.65 65.72 9.32
N ALA A 439 -13.74 66.99 9.76
CA ALA A 439 -13.72 67.38 11.17
C ALA A 439 -14.95 68.25 11.44
N ASP A 440 -15.79 67.93 12.41
CA ASP A 440 -16.96 68.76 12.75
C ASP A 440 -17.05 69.11 14.24
N SER A 441 -16.07 68.66 15.03
CA SER A 441 -15.87 69.06 16.41
C SER A 441 -14.96 70.28 16.51
N THR A 442 -14.74 70.79 17.72
CA THR A 442 -13.66 71.75 17.97
C THR A 442 -12.41 71.01 18.45
N PRO A 443 -11.56 70.43 17.56
CA PRO A 443 -10.49 69.56 18.00
C PRO A 443 -9.47 70.29 18.88
N GLY A 444 -9.09 69.70 20.00
CA GLY A 444 -7.83 70.01 20.65
C GLY A 444 -6.64 69.55 19.80
N LEU A 445 -5.46 70.10 20.08
CA LEU A 445 -4.19 69.61 19.59
C LEU A 445 -3.92 68.21 20.14
N SER A 446 -3.40 67.34 19.28
CA SER A 446 -2.91 66.03 19.69
C SER A 446 -1.87 66.19 20.81
N PRO A 447 -1.77 65.22 21.73
CA PRO A 447 -0.70 65.21 22.72
C PRO A 447 0.67 65.23 22.01
N SER A 448 1.73 65.51 22.74
CA SER A 448 3.11 65.52 22.22
C SER A 448 4.09 65.14 23.31
N GLY A 449 5.25 64.58 22.95
CA GLY A 449 6.27 64.16 23.91
C GLY A 449 7.01 62.90 23.48
N LEU A 450 8.03 62.55 24.26
CA LEU A 450 8.75 61.27 24.15
C LEU A 450 7.94 60.16 24.80
N GLN A 451 7.74 59.06 24.07
CA GLN A 451 7.05 57.89 24.59
C GLN A 451 7.97 57.00 25.45
N PRO A 452 7.39 56.10 26.26
CA PRO A 452 8.12 54.94 26.78
C PRO A 452 8.88 54.23 25.66
N GLY A 453 10.17 53.95 25.84
CA GLY A 453 11.02 53.32 24.82
C GLY A 453 11.64 54.28 23.78
N GLY A 454 11.45 55.61 23.90
CA GLY A 454 12.13 56.60 23.05
C GLY A 454 11.52 56.82 21.66
N ALA A 455 10.31 56.33 21.43
CA ALA A 455 9.58 56.52 20.17
C ALA A 455 9.09 57.96 19.98
N VAL A 456 8.89 58.36 18.71
CA VAL A 456 8.43 59.69 18.30
C VAL A 456 7.02 59.61 17.72
N MET A 457 6.22 60.64 17.98
CA MET A 457 4.88 60.83 17.39
C MET A 457 5.00 61.22 15.91
N HIS A 458 4.56 60.33 15.01
CA HIS A 458 4.41 60.63 13.59
C HIS A 458 2.98 61.10 13.30
N THR A 459 2.83 62.00 12.33
CA THR A 459 1.52 62.55 11.96
C THR A 459 0.99 61.81 10.73
N ALA A 460 -0.27 61.35 10.77
CA ALA A 460 -0.95 60.70 9.64
C ALA A 460 -1.96 61.66 8.97
N ALA A 461 -2.50 62.65 9.71
CA ALA A 461 -3.21 63.79 9.14
C ALA A 461 -2.74 65.12 9.75
N TRP A 462 -2.69 66.19 8.96
CA TRP A 462 -2.21 67.52 9.32
C TRP A 462 -3.35 68.54 9.30
N TYR A 463 -3.33 69.49 10.24
CA TYR A 463 -4.38 70.52 10.36
C TYR A 463 -3.78 71.94 10.50
N SER A 464 -4.28 72.89 9.71
CA SER A 464 -3.96 74.35 9.69
C SER A 464 -2.67 74.76 8.97
N GLY A 465 -2.71 75.90 8.29
CA GLY A 465 -1.58 76.49 7.54
C GLY A 465 -0.43 77.05 8.39
N ASP A 466 -0.25 76.58 9.62
CA ASP A 466 0.88 76.87 10.52
C ASP A 466 1.56 75.55 10.90
N PHE A 467 2.87 75.42 10.63
CA PHE A 467 3.70 74.21 10.81
C PHE A 467 3.91 73.74 12.26
N SER A 468 3.23 74.33 13.25
CA SER A 468 3.42 74.05 14.67
C SER A 468 2.30 73.27 15.35
N GLN A 469 1.20 72.95 14.65
CA GLN A 469 0.00 72.34 15.25
C GLN A 469 -0.51 71.19 14.38
N ALA A 470 -0.38 69.94 14.85
CA ALA A 470 -0.81 68.73 14.12
C ALA A 470 -2.15 68.18 14.63
N ALA A 471 -2.85 67.37 13.83
CA ALA A 471 -4.03 66.63 14.24
C ALA A 471 -4.22 65.32 13.48
N VAL A 472 -4.12 64.21 14.23
CA VAL A 472 -4.12 62.78 13.89
C VAL A 472 -2.69 62.27 13.79
N SER A 473 -2.23 61.75 14.93
CA SER A 473 -0.89 61.25 15.12
C SER A 473 -0.93 59.80 15.60
N SER A 474 0.04 59.02 15.16
CA SER A 474 0.40 57.77 15.80
C SER A 474 1.91 57.61 15.94
N THR A 475 2.37 56.83 16.91
CA THR A 475 3.81 56.70 17.23
C THR A 475 4.46 55.51 16.53
N ILE A 476 5.69 55.68 16.04
CA ILE A 476 6.56 54.57 15.57
C ILE A 476 7.94 54.69 16.27
N PRO A 477 8.63 53.59 16.61
CA PRO A 477 10.04 53.64 17.00
C PRO A 477 10.96 54.15 15.87
N GLY A 478 11.86 55.11 16.15
CA GLY A 478 12.88 55.55 15.16
C GLY A 478 13.92 56.55 15.69
N THR A 479 15.17 56.46 15.18
CA THR A 479 16.31 57.38 15.42
C THR A 479 16.91 57.85 14.08
N THR A 480 17.39 59.10 13.99
CA THR A 480 18.01 59.66 12.77
C THR A 480 19.49 59.28 12.64
N GLY A 481 19.88 58.45 11.66
CA GLY A 481 21.27 58.04 11.37
C GLY A 481 21.50 57.57 9.91
N PHE A 482 22.75 57.25 9.54
CA PHE A 482 23.12 56.59 8.28
C PHE A 482 22.50 55.19 8.22
N VAL A 483 21.78 54.88 7.15
CA VAL A 483 21.01 53.64 7.01
C VAL A 483 21.34 52.96 5.68
N ILE A 484 21.42 51.63 5.73
CA ILE A 484 21.42 50.74 4.58
C ILE A 484 20.12 49.92 4.62
N ASP A 485 19.62 49.56 3.44
CA ASP A 485 18.41 48.77 3.23
C ASP A 485 18.72 47.64 2.23
N ILE A 486 18.22 46.43 2.47
CA ILE A 486 18.23 45.36 1.48
C ILE A 486 17.04 45.61 0.54
N PHE A 487 17.33 45.92 -0.73
CA PHE A 487 16.31 46.26 -1.75
C PHE A 487 15.79 45.04 -2.49
N SER A 488 16.64 44.03 -2.69
CA SER A 488 16.29 42.74 -3.29
C SER A 488 17.26 41.67 -2.77
N PRO A 489 16.85 40.40 -2.63
CA PRO A 489 15.48 39.91 -2.79
C PRO A 489 14.57 40.34 -1.63
N ALA A 490 13.27 40.04 -1.76
CA ALA A 490 12.34 40.19 -0.64
C ALA A 490 12.72 39.24 0.50
N ASN A 491 12.34 39.59 1.74
CA ASN A 491 12.50 38.70 2.87
C ASN A 491 11.70 37.41 2.68
N ASP A 492 12.25 36.30 3.15
CA ASP A 492 11.71 34.94 3.03
C ASP A 492 11.61 34.45 1.57
N LEU A 493 12.49 34.92 0.67
CA LEU A 493 12.62 34.35 -0.67
C LEU A 493 12.97 32.87 -0.59
N SER A 494 12.26 32.03 -1.34
CA SER A 494 12.63 30.62 -1.52
C SER A 494 13.08 30.36 -2.96
N VAL A 495 14.20 29.66 -3.10
CA VAL A 495 14.79 29.23 -4.39
C VAL A 495 15.28 27.79 -4.29
N ALA A 496 15.49 27.12 -5.42
CA ALA A 496 16.12 25.80 -5.42
C ALA A 496 17.64 25.92 -5.26
N GLU A 497 18.28 24.90 -4.70
CA GLU A 497 19.74 24.79 -4.64
C GLU A 497 20.35 24.91 -6.05
N GLY A 498 21.36 25.79 -6.20
CA GLY A 498 22.00 26.09 -7.47
C GLY A 498 21.38 27.25 -8.26
N ASP A 499 20.17 27.72 -7.90
CA ASP A 499 19.58 28.92 -8.49
C ASP A 499 20.41 30.16 -8.16
N SER A 500 20.51 31.11 -9.10
CA SER A 500 21.19 32.37 -8.85
C SER A 500 20.26 33.36 -8.13
N VAL A 501 20.68 33.81 -6.95
CA VAL A 501 20.01 34.85 -6.16
C VAL A 501 20.74 36.17 -6.33
N SER A 502 20.02 37.20 -6.77
CA SER A 502 20.52 38.56 -6.89
C SER A 502 20.19 39.39 -5.65
N PHE A 503 21.23 39.85 -4.95
CA PHE A 503 21.13 40.73 -3.80
C PHE A 503 21.46 42.16 -4.20
N SER A 504 20.68 43.14 -3.75
CA SER A 504 20.95 44.55 -3.97
C SER A 504 20.64 45.39 -2.74
N ALA A 505 21.50 46.36 -2.46
CA ALA A 505 21.41 47.26 -1.33
C ALA A 505 21.11 48.69 -1.79
N GLN A 506 20.38 49.42 -0.96
CA GLN A 506 20.22 50.86 -1.04
C GLN A 506 20.70 51.51 0.26
N HIS A 507 20.95 52.81 0.25
CA HIS A 507 21.33 53.55 1.45
C HIS A 507 20.76 54.96 1.43
N ARG A 508 20.66 55.56 2.62
CA ARG A 508 20.22 56.94 2.81
C ARG A 508 21.12 57.63 3.84
N ASN A 509 21.30 58.95 3.67
CA ASN A 509 22.08 59.81 4.57
C ASN A 509 23.55 59.40 4.75
N ALA A 510 24.15 58.74 3.75
CA ALA A 510 25.57 58.40 3.77
C ALA A 510 26.44 59.64 3.54
N VAL A 511 27.58 59.69 4.21
CA VAL A 511 28.63 60.68 4.03
C VAL A 511 29.83 60.02 3.37
N GLY A 512 30.01 60.30 2.07
CA GLY A 512 31.10 59.73 1.27
C GLY A 512 30.74 58.38 0.63
N ALA A 513 31.76 57.59 0.28
CA ALA A 513 31.56 56.28 -0.32
C ALA A 513 31.12 55.24 0.73
N VAL A 514 30.16 54.40 0.37
CA VAL A 514 29.65 53.32 1.22
C VAL A 514 30.34 52.02 0.85
N THR A 515 30.83 51.30 1.86
CA THR A 515 31.32 49.92 1.74
C THR A 515 30.19 48.96 2.13
N TYR A 516 30.00 47.87 1.39
CA TYR A 516 28.98 46.85 1.68
C TYR A 516 29.62 45.48 1.79
N THR A 517 29.13 44.70 2.76
CA THR A 517 29.47 43.28 2.91
C THR A 517 28.19 42.48 3.13
N TRP A 518 28.02 41.43 2.34
CA TRP A 518 26.93 40.46 2.46
C TRP A 518 27.47 39.17 3.07
N SER A 519 26.79 38.63 4.07
CA SER A 519 27.12 37.33 4.64
C SER A 519 25.90 36.46 4.88
N SER A 520 26.03 35.18 4.58
CA SER A 520 25.16 34.08 4.99
C SER A 520 25.66 33.56 6.34
N ASP A 521 24.74 33.23 7.24
CA ASP A 521 25.04 32.55 8.51
C ASP A 521 25.53 31.10 8.28
N ILE A 522 25.20 30.51 7.13
CA ILE A 522 25.64 29.17 6.72
C ILE A 522 26.96 29.24 5.92
N ASP A 523 27.04 30.10 4.91
CA ASP A 523 28.15 30.12 3.93
C ASP A 523 29.20 31.21 4.21
N GLY A 524 29.01 32.02 5.25
CA GLY A 524 29.92 33.13 5.56
C GLY A 524 29.78 34.29 4.57
N VAL A 525 30.89 34.95 4.22
CA VAL A 525 30.85 36.13 3.33
C VAL A 525 30.56 35.70 1.88
N ILE A 526 29.42 36.13 1.35
CA ILE A 526 28.94 35.77 0.00
C ILE A 526 29.20 36.86 -1.04
N GLY A 527 29.62 38.06 -0.63
CA GLY A 527 30.08 39.09 -1.57
C GLY A 527 30.22 40.48 -0.97
N THR A 528 30.80 41.40 -1.75
CA THR A 528 30.94 42.82 -1.40
C THR A 528 30.42 43.71 -2.53
N GLY A 529 29.86 44.87 -2.16
CA GLY A 529 29.30 45.84 -3.10
C GLY A 529 27.78 45.98 -3.02
N PRO A 530 27.23 47.00 -3.72
CA PRO A 530 25.81 47.33 -3.65
C PRO A 530 24.91 46.33 -4.39
N THR A 531 25.48 45.45 -5.22
CA THR A 531 24.75 44.37 -5.89
C THR A 531 25.67 43.18 -6.08
N ILE A 532 25.21 41.98 -5.74
CA ILE A 532 25.90 40.70 -5.95
C ILE A 532 24.93 39.65 -6.50
N SER A 533 25.44 38.64 -7.20
CA SER A 533 24.66 37.47 -7.63
C SER A 533 25.38 36.22 -7.15
N VAL A 534 24.67 35.33 -6.46
CA VAL A 534 25.24 34.15 -5.80
C VAL A 534 24.43 32.94 -6.23
N SER A 535 25.08 31.88 -6.72
CA SER A 535 24.42 30.66 -7.20
C SER A 535 24.92 29.39 -6.50
N ASN A 536 25.69 29.57 -5.43
CA ASN A 536 26.34 28.51 -4.68
C ASN A 536 26.04 28.59 -3.17
N LEU A 537 24.85 29.09 -2.81
CA LEU A 537 24.37 29.03 -1.44
C LEU A 537 24.06 27.56 -1.09
N SER A 538 24.57 27.07 0.04
CA SER A 538 24.30 25.70 0.52
C SER A 538 22.82 25.53 0.84
N ALA A 539 22.26 24.32 0.78
CA ALA A 539 20.87 24.10 1.17
C ALA A 539 20.59 24.51 2.63
N GLY A 540 19.43 25.12 2.88
CA GLY A 540 19.01 25.59 4.20
C GLY A 540 18.35 26.96 4.19
N THR A 541 17.88 27.40 5.36
CA THR A 541 17.38 28.77 5.53
C THR A 541 18.52 29.65 6.03
N HIS A 542 18.96 30.55 5.16
CA HIS A 542 20.02 31.51 5.46
C HIS A 542 19.45 32.77 6.07
N VAL A 543 20.11 33.29 7.10
CA VAL A 543 20.00 34.68 7.54
C VAL A 543 21.05 35.49 6.79
N ILE A 544 20.65 36.09 5.68
CA ILE A 544 21.51 36.97 4.89
C ILE A 544 21.62 38.31 5.60
N THR A 545 22.83 38.64 6.02
CA THR A 545 23.19 39.85 6.74
C THR A 545 23.90 40.83 5.82
N LEU A 546 23.35 42.04 5.71
CA LEU A 546 23.98 43.18 5.05
C LEU A 546 24.56 44.11 6.11
N THR A 547 25.84 44.43 5.97
CA THR A 547 26.51 45.47 6.74
C THR A 547 27.04 46.55 5.82
N GLY A 548 27.08 47.79 6.32
CA GLY A 548 27.51 48.94 5.54
C GLY A 548 28.14 50.01 6.39
N SER A 549 29.21 50.63 5.88
CA SER A 549 29.92 51.74 6.52
C SER A 549 30.17 52.86 5.52
N ASP A 550 30.13 54.10 6.01
CA ASP A 550 30.56 55.29 5.28
C ASP A 550 31.80 55.92 5.95
N SER A 551 32.14 57.16 5.60
CA SER A 551 33.31 57.85 6.17
C SER A 551 33.14 58.32 7.62
N VAL A 552 31.93 58.23 8.19
CA VAL A 552 31.56 58.74 9.51
C VAL A 552 31.16 57.62 10.48
N GLY A 553 30.67 56.47 9.99
CA GLY A 553 30.38 55.32 10.83
C GLY A 553 29.70 54.15 10.11
N THR A 554 29.22 53.19 10.90
CA THR A 554 28.50 52.00 10.43
C THR A 554 27.00 52.21 10.52
N ALA A 555 26.27 51.83 9.46
CA ALA A 555 24.82 51.75 9.51
C ALA A 555 24.38 50.58 10.40
N PRO A 556 23.14 50.61 10.93
CA PRO A 556 22.51 49.44 11.52
C PRO A 556 22.52 48.26 10.55
N VAL A 557 22.75 47.06 11.09
CA VAL A 557 22.74 45.81 10.34
C VAL A 557 21.33 45.55 9.78
N GLN A 558 21.25 45.09 8.53
CA GLN A 558 20.02 44.60 7.93
C GLN A 558 20.12 43.09 7.73
N THR A 559 19.00 42.40 7.90
CA THR A 559 18.91 40.97 7.64
C THR A 559 17.68 40.64 6.82
N ILE A 560 17.79 39.63 5.97
CA ILE A 560 16.66 38.93 5.36
C ILE A 560 16.86 37.43 5.50
N ARG A 561 15.79 36.65 5.43
CA ARG A 561 15.86 35.21 5.25
C ARG A 561 15.77 34.84 3.78
N VAL A 562 16.59 33.89 3.36
CA VAL A 562 16.49 33.23 2.06
C VAL A 562 16.53 31.73 2.30
N THR A 563 15.52 31.00 1.84
CA THR A 563 15.45 29.54 1.97
C THR A 563 15.88 28.90 0.66
N VAL A 564 17.03 28.22 0.69
CA VAL A 564 17.51 27.39 -0.42
C VAL A 564 17.02 25.97 -0.20
N VAL A 565 16.08 25.55 -1.03
CA VAL A 565 15.49 24.21 -0.96
C VAL A 565 16.48 23.20 -1.55
N PRO A 566 16.87 22.14 -0.82
CA PRO A 566 17.85 21.16 -1.30
C PRO A 566 17.39 20.50 -2.60
N LEU A 567 18.31 20.33 -3.56
CA LEU A 567 18.07 19.58 -4.78
C LEU A 567 18.82 18.25 -4.70
N ALA A 568 18.07 17.14 -4.61
CA ALA A 568 18.63 15.80 -4.52
C ALA A 568 19.62 15.53 -5.67
N THR A 569 20.81 15.01 -5.35
CA THR A 569 21.82 14.66 -6.34
C THR A 569 21.36 13.47 -7.17
N VAL A 570 21.38 13.60 -8.50
CA VAL A 570 21.08 12.52 -9.43
C VAL A 570 22.32 12.23 -10.26
N LEU A 571 22.66 10.96 -10.33
CA LEU A 571 23.63 10.35 -11.23
C LEU A 571 22.95 9.15 -11.87
N GLN A 572 23.03 9.05 -13.19
CA GLN A 572 22.63 7.85 -13.93
C GLN A 572 23.74 7.48 -14.89
N LEU A 573 24.21 6.25 -14.81
CA LEU A 573 25.23 5.64 -15.67
C LEU A 573 24.57 4.59 -16.57
N ASP A 574 24.80 4.69 -17.86
CA ASP A 574 24.24 3.77 -18.85
C ASP A 574 25.25 3.41 -19.94
N LEU A 575 25.08 2.26 -20.58
CA LEU A 575 25.80 1.93 -21.82
C LEU A 575 25.08 2.64 -22.96
N ASN A 576 25.82 3.40 -23.77
CA ASN A 576 25.20 4.07 -24.91
C ASN A 576 24.59 3.03 -25.87
N ASP A 577 23.37 3.27 -26.37
CA ASP A 577 22.68 2.39 -27.32
C ASP A 577 23.54 1.98 -28.54
N ALA A 578 24.45 2.86 -29.01
CA ALA A 578 25.32 2.55 -30.14
C ALA A 578 26.51 1.65 -29.76
N ALA A 579 26.85 1.59 -28.47
CA ALA A 579 27.86 0.71 -27.92
C ALA A 579 27.30 -0.64 -27.46
N ASP A 580 25.99 -0.76 -27.24
CA ASP A 580 25.32 -2.01 -26.90
C ASP A 580 24.92 -2.77 -28.19
N THR A 581 25.79 -3.67 -28.65
CA THR A 581 25.64 -4.33 -29.95
C THR A 581 24.99 -5.69 -29.82
N GLY A 582 24.21 -6.09 -30.81
CA GLY A 582 23.70 -7.46 -30.87
C GLY A 582 22.21 -7.46 -31.13
N VAL A 583 21.48 -8.30 -30.40
CA VAL A 583 20.02 -8.42 -30.54
C VAL A 583 19.27 -7.25 -29.91
N SER A 584 19.79 -6.71 -28.80
CA SER A 584 19.25 -5.56 -28.10
C SER A 584 20.29 -4.44 -28.05
N ASN A 585 19.81 -3.21 -27.85
CA ASN A 585 20.64 -2.03 -27.62
C ASN A 585 20.43 -1.46 -26.20
N SER A 586 19.98 -2.32 -25.28
CA SER A 586 19.72 -1.97 -23.88
C SER A 586 19.79 -3.21 -22.95
N ASP A 587 20.52 -4.26 -23.32
CA ASP A 587 20.76 -5.44 -22.49
C ASP A 587 22.19 -5.52 -21.92
N ASN A 588 23.01 -4.49 -22.19
CA ASN A 588 24.39 -4.35 -21.74
C ASN A 588 25.28 -5.52 -22.15
N LEU A 589 24.98 -6.17 -23.27
CA LEU A 589 25.75 -7.25 -23.86
C LEU A 589 26.29 -6.79 -25.20
N THR A 590 27.63 -6.69 -25.32
CA THR A 590 28.25 -6.10 -26.50
C THR A 590 29.51 -6.84 -26.92
N ARG A 591 29.81 -6.80 -28.22
CA ARG A 591 31.10 -7.25 -28.76
C ARG A 591 32.17 -6.17 -28.80
N LEU A 592 31.81 -4.93 -28.47
CA LEU A 592 32.76 -3.83 -28.49
C LEU A 592 33.61 -3.87 -27.22
N THR A 593 34.93 -3.84 -27.40
CA THR A 593 35.88 -3.79 -26.28
C THR A 593 36.17 -2.36 -25.82
N GLN A 594 35.76 -1.36 -26.60
CA GLN A 594 35.85 0.05 -26.24
C GLN A 594 34.44 0.63 -26.16
N LEU A 595 33.99 0.92 -24.95
CA LEU A 595 32.60 1.30 -24.67
C LEU A 595 32.42 2.81 -24.77
N LEU A 596 31.23 3.23 -25.19
CA LEU A 596 30.74 4.59 -25.02
C LEU A 596 29.70 4.56 -23.90
N LEU A 597 29.95 5.27 -22.81
CA LEU A 597 29.07 5.35 -21.64
C LEU A 597 28.35 6.69 -21.65
N ASP A 598 27.08 6.69 -21.29
CA ASP A 598 26.27 7.88 -21.08
C ASP A 598 26.13 8.12 -19.58
N VAL A 599 26.49 9.32 -19.12
CA VAL A 599 26.34 9.72 -17.72
C VAL A 599 25.48 10.97 -17.64
N ASP A 600 24.30 10.85 -17.03
CA ASP A 600 23.39 11.96 -16.78
C ASP A 600 23.54 12.48 -15.34
N VAL A 601 23.71 13.79 -15.20
CA VAL A 601 23.76 14.47 -13.90
C VAL A 601 22.84 15.69 -13.88
N ASN A 602 22.25 16.00 -12.72
CA ASN A 602 21.27 17.08 -12.61
C ASN A 602 21.82 18.42 -12.09
N LYS A 603 23.12 18.52 -11.80
CA LYS A 603 23.79 19.75 -11.33
C LYS A 603 25.27 19.78 -11.73
N PRO A 604 25.96 20.94 -11.64
CA PRO A 604 27.40 20.98 -11.88
C PRO A 604 28.19 20.25 -10.79
N GLY A 605 29.30 19.62 -11.16
CA GLY A 605 30.12 18.80 -10.28
C GLY A 605 31.24 18.05 -11.00
N THR A 606 31.82 17.06 -10.34
CA THR A 606 32.84 16.17 -10.91
C THR A 606 32.29 14.76 -11.01
N ILE A 607 32.30 14.21 -12.23
CA ILE A 607 31.99 12.81 -12.52
C ILE A 607 33.30 12.03 -12.53
N SER A 608 33.31 10.89 -11.86
CA SER A 608 34.43 9.95 -11.78
C SER A 608 33.91 8.55 -12.12
N ILE A 609 34.56 7.82 -13.02
CA ILE A 609 34.18 6.46 -13.42
C ILE A 609 35.34 5.53 -13.10
N ASP A 610 35.05 4.52 -12.29
CA ASP A 610 35.92 3.38 -12.00
C ASP A 610 35.43 2.18 -12.81
N LEU A 611 36.28 1.71 -13.72
CA LEU A 611 35.98 0.67 -14.70
C LEU A 611 36.18 -0.75 -14.15
N ASN A 612 36.88 -0.92 -13.03
CA ASN A 612 37.29 -2.22 -12.50
C ASN A 612 36.86 -2.46 -11.05
N SER A 613 36.19 -1.48 -10.43
CA SER A 613 35.70 -1.49 -9.05
C SER A 613 36.82 -1.66 -8.01
N ASP A 614 38.03 -1.16 -8.27
CA ASP A 614 39.13 -1.13 -7.31
C ASP A 614 39.10 0.07 -6.35
N GLY A 615 38.16 0.98 -6.56
CA GLY A 615 37.98 2.22 -5.81
C GLY A 615 38.75 3.42 -6.39
N THR A 616 39.43 3.26 -7.52
CA THR A 616 40.20 4.30 -8.21
C THR A 616 39.55 4.63 -9.55
N ALA A 617 39.08 5.88 -9.71
CA ALA A 617 38.51 6.30 -10.98
C ALA A 617 39.58 6.42 -12.09
N GLU A 618 39.41 5.70 -13.20
CA GLU A 618 40.25 5.84 -14.40
C GLU A 618 39.81 7.01 -15.28
N LEU A 619 38.53 7.36 -15.28
CA LEU A 619 38.00 8.47 -16.07
C LEU A 619 37.39 9.52 -15.16
N THR A 620 37.71 10.79 -15.40
CA THR A 620 37.13 11.91 -14.65
C THR A 620 36.78 13.06 -15.57
N ARG A 621 35.70 13.77 -15.26
CA ARG A 621 35.28 14.96 -16.02
C ARG A 621 34.50 15.93 -15.15
N VAL A 622 34.76 17.22 -15.33
CA VAL A 622 33.95 18.29 -14.73
C VAL A 622 32.67 18.51 -15.55
N ALA A 623 31.52 18.33 -14.93
CA ALA A 623 30.22 18.74 -15.43
C ALA A 623 29.97 20.21 -15.07
N ALA A 624 30.08 21.10 -16.06
CA ALA A 624 29.89 22.55 -15.85
C ALA A 624 28.41 22.94 -15.64
N SER A 625 27.47 22.04 -15.96
CA SER A 625 26.03 22.21 -15.80
C SER A 625 25.36 20.84 -15.71
N ALA A 626 24.07 20.80 -15.39
CA ALA A 626 23.26 19.60 -15.57
C ALA A 626 23.27 19.15 -17.05
N GLY A 627 23.18 17.84 -17.29
CA GLY A 627 23.06 17.25 -18.62
C GLY A 627 23.73 15.89 -18.77
N ARG A 628 23.72 15.39 -20.01
CA ARG A 628 24.37 14.14 -20.42
C ARG A 628 25.82 14.35 -20.80
N TYR A 629 26.68 13.47 -20.32
CA TYR A 629 28.11 13.46 -20.58
C TYR A 629 28.54 12.08 -21.07
N ASN A 630 29.09 12.01 -22.29
CA ASN A 630 29.61 10.75 -22.80
C ASN A 630 31.07 10.53 -22.37
N PHE A 631 31.41 9.27 -22.11
CA PHE A 631 32.76 8.80 -21.81
C PHE A 631 33.13 7.65 -22.74
N THR A 632 34.38 7.64 -23.21
CA THR A 632 34.91 6.52 -23.97
C THR A 632 35.91 5.78 -23.09
N THR A 633 35.67 4.48 -22.87
CA THR A 633 36.58 3.66 -22.07
C THR A 633 37.89 3.39 -22.83
N PRO A 634 38.98 3.03 -22.14
CA PRO A 634 40.03 2.23 -22.73
C PRO A 634 39.49 0.88 -23.23
N VAL A 635 40.32 0.13 -23.96
CA VAL A 635 40.00 -1.25 -24.35
C VAL A 635 39.90 -2.12 -23.08
N LEU A 636 38.72 -2.69 -22.85
CA LEU A 636 38.41 -3.62 -21.79
C LEU A 636 38.53 -5.07 -22.31
N SER A 637 38.87 -6.00 -21.43
CA SER A 637 38.97 -7.41 -21.76
C SER A 637 37.60 -8.05 -21.96
N GLU A 638 37.55 -9.26 -22.49
CA GLU A 638 36.34 -10.08 -22.49
C GLU A 638 35.86 -10.41 -21.07
N GLY A 639 34.55 -10.56 -20.90
CA GLY A 639 33.87 -10.86 -19.64
C GLY A 639 32.97 -9.74 -19.13
N THR A 640 32.38 -9.97 -17.95
CA THR A 640 31.54 -8.98 -17.27
C THR A 640 32.40 -7.96 -16.52
N HIS A 641 32.19 -6.68 -16.81
CA HIS A 641 32.80 -5.55 -16.13
C HIS A 641 31.77 -4.84 -15.28
N GLN A 642 32.20 -4.53 -14.06
CA GLN A 642 31.42 -3.80 -13.08
C GLN A 642 31.93 -2.37 -13.07
N ILE A 643 31.23 -1.50 -13.79
CA ILE A 643 31.59 -0.09 -13.92
C ILE A 643 30.82 0.68 -12.86
N THR A 644 31.52 1.47 -12.07
CA THR A 644 30.89 2.37 -11.10
C THR A 644 31.17 3.81 -11.50
N ALA A 645 30.18 4.67 -11.32
CA ALA A 645 30.33 6.10 -11.43
C ALA A 645 30.06 6.73 -10.07
N ALA A 646 30.84 7.75 -9.74
CA ALA A 646 30.61 8.62 -8.61
C ALA A 646 30.50 10.07 -9.12
N PHE A 647 29.59 10.82 -8.53
CA PHE A 647 29.34 12.21 -8.85
C PHE A 647 29.41 13.04 -7.57
N ALA A 648 30.41 13.90 -7.52
CA ALA A 648 30.60 14.88 -6.46
C ALA A 648 30.10 16.25 -6.95
N PRO A 649 28.86 16.65 -6.63
CA PRO A 649 28.35 17.96 -7.03
C PRO A 649 29.11 19.09 -6.33
N ILE A 650 29.02 20.31 -6.86
CA ILE A 650 29.57 21.49 -6.17
C ILE A 650 28.84 21.72 -4.83
N LEU A 651 27.55 21.38 -4.78
CA LEU A 651 26.67 21.50 -3.61
C LEU A 651 25.81 20.24 -3.42
N GLY A 652 25.61 19.87 -2.16
CA GLY A 652 24.87 18.68 -1.75
C GLY A 652 25.75 17.44 -1.63
N ASP A 653 25.11 16.30 -1.35
CA ASP A 653 25.80 15.04 -1.13
C ASP A 653 26.25 14.38 -2.44
N ASP A 654 27.30 13.57 -2.36
CA ASP A 654 27.77 12.73 -3.45
C ASP A 654 26.69 11.69 -3.84
N ALA A 655 26.70 11.28 -5.10
CA ALA A 655 25.88 10.17 -5.59
C ALA A 655 26.76 9.15 -6.31
N ASP A 656 26.39 7.87 -6.22
CA ASP A 656 27.01 6.78 -6.96
C ASP A 656 25.97 6.04 -7.80
N ASP A 657 26.44 5.42 -8.88
CA ASP A 657 25.66 4.53 -9.72
C ASP A 657 26.57 3.43 -10.29
N ARG A 658 25.98 2.35 -10.76
CA ARG A 658 26.70 1.15 -11.16
C ARG A 658 26.03 0.52 -12.38
N LEU A 659 26.88 0.17 -13.35
CA LEU A 659 26.50 -0.51 -14.58
C LEU A 659 27.33 -1.80 -14.74
N ASP A 660 26.63 -2.92 -14.88
CA ASP A 660 27.26 -4.17 -15.29
C ASP A 660 27.16 -4.33 -16.81
N VAL A 661 28.30 -4.46 -17.47
CA VAL A 661 28.39 -4.66 -18.93
C VAL A 661 29.13 -5.96 -19.22
N THR A 662 28.54 -6.84 -20.03
CA THR A 662 29.21 -8.05 -20.51
C THR A 662 29.79 -7.81 -21.90
N ILE A 663 31.12 -7.90 -21.98
CA ILE A 663 31.84 -7.87 -23.25
C ILE A 663 32.06 -9.31 -23.70
N ASP A 664 31.50 -9.64 -24.86
CA ASP A 664 31.62 -10.95 -25.50
C ASP A 664 32.14 -10.77 -26.92
N THR A 665 33.37 -11.20 -27.14
CA THR A 665 34.08 -11.07 -28.42
C THR A 665 34.20 -12.39 -29.15
N THR A 666 33.72 -13.48 -28.55
CA THR A 666 33.82 -14.82 -29.10
C THR A 666 32.61 -15.17 -29.93
N GLY A 667 32.83 -15.70 -31.13
CA GLY A 667 31.75 -16.23 -31.95
C GLY A 667 31.26 -17.58 -31.42
N PRO A 668 29.97 -17.91 -31.63
CA PRO A 668 29.47 -19.23 -31.31
C PRO A 668 30.17 -20.30 -32.15
N ARG A 669 30.14 -21.56 -31.71
CA ARG A 669 30.50 -22.72 -32.53
C ARG A 669 29.56 -23.88 -32.29
N ALA A 670 29.26 -24.65 -33.34
CA ALA A 670 28.53 -25.90 -33.18
C ALA A 670 29.41 -26.96 -32.53
N LEU A 671 28.83 -27.65 -31.55
CA LEU A 671 29.42 -28.78 -30.85
C LEU A 671 29.10 -30.08 -31.60
N ALA A 672 30.02 -31.04 -31.55
CA ALA A 672 29.84 -32.32 -32.23
C ALA A 672 28.61 -33.08 -31.69
N GLY A 673 27.75 -33.55 -32.59
CA GLY A 673 26.65 -34.46 -32.26
C GLY A 673 27.11 -35.90 -32.08
N ALA A 674 26.16 -36.82 -31.92
CA ALA A 674 26.45 -38.25 -31.86
C ALA A 674 27.07 -38.73 -33.19
N ALA A 675 28.16 -39.51 -33.12
CA ALA A 675 28.84 -40.00 -34.32
C ALA A 675 28.03 -41.03 -35.12
N THR A 676 27.04 -41.66 -34.49
CA THR A 676 26.19 -42.70 -35.08
C THR A 676 24.74 -42.51 -34.70
N GLU A 677 23.83 -42.84 -35.62
CA GLU A 677 22.38 -42.92 -35.41
C GLU A 677 21.86 -44.25 -35.96
N GLN A 678 20.67 -44.68 -35.53
CA GLN A 678 20.02 -45.90 -36.02
C GLN A 678 18.84 -45.51 -36.93
N ALA A 679 18.70 -46.15 -38.09
CA ALA A 679 17.49 -46.02 -38.89
C ALA A 679 16.30 -46.72 -38.19
N PRO A 680 15.05 -46.27 -38.41
CA PRO A 680 14.67 -44.99 -38.98
C PRO A 680 14.95 -43.82 -38.02
N THR A 681 15.38 -42.67 -38.55
CA THR A 681 15.48 -41.43 -37.78
C THR A 681 14.88 -40.24 -38.53
N VAL A 682 14.35 -39.25 -37.80
CA VAL A 682 13.59 -38.11 -38.34
C VAL A 682 14.07 -36.75 -37.83
N SER A 683 15.00 -36.71 -36.89
CA SER A 683 15.46 -35.46 -36.29
C SER A 683 16.86 -35.56 -35.74
N ARG A 684 17.57 -34.44 -35.66
CA ARG A 684 18.87 -34.35 -35.02
C ARG A 684 19.03 -33.02 -34.31
N THR A 685 19.54 -33.07 -33.08
CA THR A 685 19.79 -31.89 -32.25
C THR A 685 21.19 -31.34 -32.49
N LEU A 686 21.26 -30.08 -32.89
CA LEU A 686 22.48 -29.28 -32.89
C LEU A 686 22.63 -28.54 -31.56
N ARG A 687 23.87 -28.48 -31.05
CA ARG A 687 24.24 -27.74 -29.85
C ARG A 687 25.33 -26.73 -30.17
N PHE A 688 25.31 -25.58 -29.53
CA PHE A 688 26.30 -24.52 -29.69
C PHE A 688 27.07 -24.26 -28.39
N SER A 689 28.27 -23.66 -28.49
CA SER A 689 29.08 -23.24 -27.33
C SER A 689 28.37 -22.26 -26.43
N GLU A 690 27.45 -21.48 -27.00
CA GLU A 690 26.74 -20.38 -26.37
C GLU A 690 25.41 -20.10 -27.09
N PRO A 691 24.53 -19.27 -26.52
CA PRO A 691 23.25 -18.92 -27.13
C PRO A 691 23.42 -18.23 -28.49
N ILE A 692 22.71 -18.72 -29.50
CA ILE A 692 22.62 -18.06 -30.82
C ILE A 692 21.27 -17.36 -30.99
N VAL A 693 21.22 -16.32 -31.82
CA VAL A 693 19.98 -15.58 -32.13
C VAL A 693 18.97 -16.49 -32.81
N SER A 694 19.41 -17.20 -33.85
CA SER A 694 18.53 -18.00 -34.69
C SER A 694 19.30 -18.95 -35.59
N LEU A 695 18.72 -20.13 -35.85
CA LEU A 695 19.15 -21.07 -36.89
C LEU A 695 18.20 -21.11 -38.11
N THR A 696 17.16 -20.27 -38.15
CA THR A 696 16.10 -20.30 -39.18
C THR A 696 16.14 -19.09 -40.12
N SER A 697 16.28 -17.89 -39.57
CA SER A 697 16.26 -16.65 -40.35
C SER A 697 17.62 -16.39 -41.00
N GLY A 698 17.67 -16.31 -42.34
CA GLY A 698 18.87 -15.95 -43.10
C GLY A 698 19.97 -17.03 -43.14
N VAL A 699 19.83 -18.12 -42.40
CA VAL A 699 20.76 -19.25 -42.36
C VAL A 699 20.23 -20.38 -43.24
N VAL A 700 21.04 -20.83 -44.20
CA VAL A 700 20.71 -22.02 -44.99
C VAL A 700 21.13 -23.25 -44.21
N VAL A 701 20.16 -24.08 -43.82
CA VAL A 701 20.39 -25.40 -43.22
C VAL A 701 20.14 -26.48 -44.26
N SER A 702 21.07 -27.42 -44.43
CA SER A 702 20.93 -28.52 -45.38
C SER A 702 21.46 -29.83 -44.81
N LEU A 703 20.78 -30.93 -45.13
CA LEU A 703 21.23 -32.28 -44.78
C LEU A 703 21.58 -33.00 -46.09
N THR A 704 22.79 -33.56 -46.18
CA THR A 704 23.21 -34.35 -47.35
C THR A 704 23.56 -35.76 -46.89
N GLY A 705 22.98 -36.76 -47.54
CA GLY A 705 23.22 -38.18 -47.30
C GLY A 705 23.71 -38.93 -48.54
N PRO A 706 23.72 -40.28 -48.49
CA PRO A 706 24.16 -41.13 -49.60
C PRO A 706 23.37 -40.94 -50.90
N ASN A 707 22.10 -40.50 -50.79
CA ASN A 707 21.19 -40.28 -51.92
C ASN A 707 21.13 -38.82 -52.39
N GLY A 708 21.98 -37.94 -51.84
CA GLY A 708 21.98 -36.50 -52.13
C GLY A 708 21.38 -35.68 -50.99
N VAL A 709 20.77 -34.54 -51.32
CA VAL A 709 20.18 -33.63 -50.33
C VAL A 709 18.87 -34.20 -49.81
N GLU A 710 18.76 -34.29 -48.49
CA GLU A 710 17.55 -34.69 -47.78
C GLU A 710 16.69 -33.48 -47.42
N GLY A 711 15.37 -33.68 -47.39
CA GLY A 711 14.42 -32.62 -47.09
C GLY A 711 14.41 -32.26 -45.60
N ILE A 712 14.78 -31.02 -45.27
CA ILE A 712 14.54 -30.43 -43.95
C ILE A 712 13.05 -30.06 -43.83
N GLN A 713 12.41 -30.51 -42.76
CA GLN A 713 10.99 -30.25 -42.47
C GLN A 713 10.81 -29.03 -41.56
N SER A 714 11.60 -28.95 -40.49
CA SER A 714 11.55 -27.83 -39.56
C SER A 714 12.86 -27.69 -38.80
N VAL A 715 13.13 -26.48 -38.33
CA VAL A 715 14.21 -26.17 -37.39
C VAL A 715 13.58 -25.42 -36.22
N THR A 716 13.68 -25.97 -35.02
CA THR A 716 13.06 -25.43 -33.81
C THR A 716 14.04 -25.47 -32.66
N GLY A 717 14.07 -24.44 -31.83
CA GLY A 717 15.00 -24.37 -30.70
C GLY A 717 15.17 -22.94 -30.21
N THR A 718 15.95 -22.80 -29.14
CA THR A 718 16.29 -21.51 -28.54
C THR A 718 17.64 -21.60 -27.85
N GLY A 719 18.36 -20.48 -27.80
CA GLY A 719 19.65 -20.41 -27.11
C GLY A 719 20.67 -21.37 -27.72
N THR A 720 21.21 -22.28 -26.92
CA THR A 720 22.30 -23.19 -27.32
C THR A 720 21.83 -24.45 -28.05
N THR A 721 20.53 -24.77 -28.09
CA THR A 721 20.04 -26.07 -28.55
C THR A 721 18.94 -25.93 -29.60
N TRP A 722 19.13 -26.61 -30.74
CA TRP A 722 18.26 -26.50 -31.92
C TRP A 722 18.03 -27.87 -32.54
N ASP A 723 16.78 -28.30 -32.62
CA ASP A 723 16.35 -29.53 -33.28
C ASP A 723 16.05 -29.27 -34.76
N VAL A 724 16.69 -30.08 -35.61
CA VAL A 724 16.45 -30.11 -37.05
C VAL A 724 15.68 -31.37 -37.37
N THR A 725 14.42 -31.23 -37.78
CA THR A 725 13.56 -32.32 -38.26
C THR A 725 13.69 -32.44 -39.76
N TYR A 726 13.78 -33.67 -40.26
CA TYR A 726 13.97 -33.99 -41.68
C TYR A 726 13.10 -35.18 -42.10
N ASN A 727 13.07 -35.48 -43.40
CA ASN A 727 12.43 -36.70 -43.92
C ASN A 727 13.02 -37.95 -43.26
N VAL A 728 12.19 -38.96 -43.00
CA VAL A 728 12.67 -40.22 -42.41
C VAL A 728 13.85 -40.80 -43.20
N LEU A 729 14.96 -41.00 -42.50
CA LEU A 729 16.17 -41.56 -43.07
C LEU A 729 16.17 -43.08 -42.84
N LEU A 730 16.27 -43.82 -43.94
CA LEU A 730 16.22 -45.29 -43.95
C LEU A 730 17.50 -45.91 -44.53
N THR A 731 18.21 -45.17 -45.39
CA THR A 731 19.41 -45.67 -46.08
C THR A 731 20.63 -45.49 -45.20
N ALA A 732 21.27 -46.59 -44.80
CA ALA A 732 22.52 -46.55 -44.05
C ALA A 732 23.63 -45.83 -44.84
N GLY A 733 24.47 -45.09 -44.13
CA GLY A 733 25.59 -44.36 -44.72
C GLY A 733 25.93 -43.08 -43.97
N THR A 734 26.78 -42.25 -44.58
CA THR A 734 27.24 -40.99 -43.99
C THR A 734 26.28 -39.86 -44.32
N TYR A 735 25.84 -39.14 -43.29
CA TYR A 735 25.03 -37.93 -43.41
C TYR A 735 25.79 -36.75 -42.82
N THR A 736 25.70 -35.60 -43.48
CA THR A 736 26.29 -34.34 -43.01
C THR A 736 25.21 -33.27 -42.99
N LEU A 737 24.93 -32.74 -41.80
CA LEU A 737 24.08 -31.59 -41.58
C LEU A 737 24.96 -30.34 -41.57
N THR A 738 24.65 -29.39 -42.46
CA THR A 738 25.37 -28.12 -42.59
C THR A 738 24.47 -26.92 -42.30
N ALA A 739 25.07 -25.86 -41.76
CA ALA A 739 24.44 -24.55 -41.60
C ALA A 739 25.42 -23.42 -41.96
N GLY A 740 24.90 -22.35 -42.55
CA GLY A 740 25.68 -21.21 -43.06
C GLY A 740 26.48 -20.43 -42.00
N ALA A 741 27.52 -19.71 -42.44
CA ALA A 741 28.40 -18.90 -41.58
C ALA A 741 27.80 -17.57 -41.07
N THR A 742 26.51 -17.30 -41.31
CA THR A 742 25.82 -16.08 -40.83
C THR A 742 25.16 -16.27 -39.46
N ILE A 743 25.38 -17.41 -38.81
CA ILE A 743 24.91 -17.66 -37.45
C ILE A 743 25.59 -16.64 -36.53
N GLN A 744 24.81 -16.03 -35.64
CA GLN A 744 25.26 -14.97 -34.74
C GLN A 744 24.84 -15.30 -33.30
N ASP A 745 25.65 -14.93 -32.32
CA ASP A 745 25.26 -14.94 -30.90
C ASP A 745 24.45 -13.69 -30.52
N LEU A 746 24.16 -13.55 -29.22
CA LEU A 746 23.38 -12.42 -28.69
C LEU A 746 24.15 -11.09 -28.69
N ALA A 747 25.48 -11.10 -28.53
CA ALA A 747 26.35 -9.91 -28.55
C ALA A 747 26.69 -9.42 -29.96
N GLY A 748 26.33 -10.21 -30.96
CA GLY A 748 26.48 -9.90 -32.36
C GLY A 748 27.76 -10.45 -33.01
N ASN A 749 28.44 -11.43 -32.43
CA ASN A 749 29.56 -12.12 -33.07
C ASN A 749 29.05 -13.19 -34.02
N LEU A 750 29.68 -13.33 -35.19
CA LEU A 750 29.37 -14.40 -36.12
C LEU A 750 30.05 -15.70 -35.65
N ILE A 751 29.52 -16.85 -36.09
CA ILE A 751 30.09 -18.17 -35.81
C ILE A 751 31.58 -18.23 -36.17
N ASP A 752 32.38 -18.80 -35.28
CA ASP A 752 33.81 -19.08 -35.48
C ASP A 752 34.02 -20.59 -35.22
N GLN A 753 33.62 -21.40 -36.21
CA GLN A 753 33.63 -22.85 -36.08
C GLN A 753 35.06 -23.39 -35.94
N ASN A 754 36.02 -22.72 -36.57
CA ASN A 754 37.41 -23.15 -36.62
C ASN A 754 38.28 -22.55 -35.48
N THR A 755 37.76 -21.59 -34.71
CA THR A 755 38.37 -20.91 -33.56
C THR A 755 39.65 -20.13 -33.89
N ASN A 756 39.75 -19.58 -35.11
CA ASN A 756 40.92 -18.80 -35.53
C ASN A 756 40.82 -17.30 -35.19
N GLY A 757 39.68 -16.84 -34.66
CA GLY A 757 39.39 -15.45 -34.28
C GLY A 757 38.87 -14.57 -35.42
N THR A 758 38.74 -15.10 -36.63
CA THR A 758 38.06 -14.48 -37.77
C THR A 758 36.69 -15.12 -37.88
N GLN A 759 35.65 -14.36 -37.62
CA GLN A 759 34.28 -14.87 -37.52
C GLN A 759 33.54 -14.81 -38.86
N GLY A 760 32.68 -15.78 -39.12
CA GLY A 760 31.76 -15.80 -40.26
C GLY A 760 32.41 -16.10 -41.61
N GLU A 761 33.59 -16.72 -41.62
CA GLU A 761 34.29 -17.10 -42.84
C GLU A 761 33.52 -18.20 -43.61
N SER A 762 33.49 -18.07 -44.93
CA SER A 762 32.87 -19.06 -45.80
C SER A 762 33.91 -19.68 -46.73
N PRO A 763 34.11 -21.01 -46.72
CA PRO A 763 33.31 -22.04 -46.04
C PRO A 763 33.76 -22.42 -44.61
N GLU A 764 34.83 -21.85 -44.08
CA GLU A 764 35.54 -22.35 -42.89
C GLU A 764 34.70 -22.33 -41.60
N ASP A 765 33.75 -21.40 -41.45
CA ASP A 765 32.90 -21.25 -40.25
C ASP A 765 31.47 -21.77 -40.43
N HIS A 766 31.28 -22.70 -41.35
CA HIS A 766 30.01 -23.40 -41.48
C HIS A 766 29.89 -24.49 -40.42
N VAL A 767 28.68 -24.69 -39.89
CA VAL A 767 28.39 -25.90 -39.13
C VAL A 767 28.54 -27.10 -40.08
N ALA A 768 29.24 -28.13 -39.63
CA ALA A 768 29.39 -29.39 -40.34
C ALA A 768 29.31 -30.56 -39.35
N ASP A 769 28.09 -30.98 -39.03
CA ASP A 769 27.83 -32.11 -38.13
C ASP A 769 27.63 -33.39 -38.95
N THR A 770 28.57 -34.34 -38.82
CA THR A 770 28.59 -35.57 -39.63
C THR A 770 28.37 -36.79 -38.74
N PHE A 771 27.49 -37.70 -39.19
CA PHE A 771 27.18 -38.94 -38.51
C PHE A 771 27.01 -40.12 -39.47
N GLN A 772 27.20 -41.34 -38.96
CA GLN A 772 26.87 -42.57 -39.67
C GLN A 772 25.48 -43.05 -39.26
N LEU A 773 24.57 -43.19 -40.22
CA LEU A 773 23.31 -43.89 -40.01
C LEU A 773 23.55 -45.40 -40.20
N LEU A 774 23.29 -46.17 -39.15
CA LEU A 774 23.35 -47.63 -39.17
C LEU A 774 22.04 -48.19 -39.72
N ALA A 775 22.15 -49.28 -40.48
CA ALA A 775 20.98 -50.00 -40.99
C ALA A 775 20.20 -50.60 -39.82
N ASP A 776 18.88 -50.46 -39.89
CA ASP A 776 17.96 -51.25 -39.09
C ASP A 776 17.94 -52.68 -39.62
N VAL A 777 18.21 -53.64 -38.74
CA VAL A 777 18.26 -55.06 -39.06
C VAL A 777 17.31 -55.88 -38.19
N THR A 778 16.49 -55.21 -37.38
CA THR A 778 15.55 -55.86 -36.48
C THR A 778 14.23 -56.12 -37.21
N PRO A 779 13.82 -57.38 -37.39
CA PRO A 779 12.54 -57.68 -38.03
C PRO A 779 11.34 -57.38 -37.12
N PRO A 780 10.22 -56.89 -37.66
CA PRO A 780 9.00 -56.70 -36.89
C PRO A 780 8.46 -58.03 -36.36
N HIS A 781 7.99 -58.05 -35.10
CA HIS A 781 7.50 -59.25 -34.43
C HIS A 781 6.05 -59.08 -33.91
N PRO A 782 5.06 -59.68 -34.58
CA PRO A 782 3.65 -59.55 -34.20
C PRO A 782 3.31 -60.29 -32.90
N LEU A 783 2.72 -59.55 -31.96
CA LEU A 783 2.09 -60.07 -30.75
C LEU A 783 0.58 -60.21 -30.97
N LEU A 784 0.03 -61.39 -30.64
CA LEU A 784 -1.39 -61.69 -30.76
C LEU A 784 -2.07 -61.72 -29.37
N SER A 785 -3.26 -61.13 -29.27
CA SER A 785 -4.10 -61.23 -28.06
C SER A 785 -5.58 -61.33 -28.42
N GLY A 786 -6.37 -62.03 -27.59
CA GLY A 786 -7.79 -62.28 -27.83
C GLY A 786 -8.59 -62.48 -26.54
N PRO A 787 -9.86 -62.90 -26.62
CA PRO A 787 -10.69 -63.12 -25.44
C PRO A 787 -10.19 -64.29 -24.58
N VAL A 788 -10.69 -64.37 -23.34
CA VAL A 788 -10.48 -65.53 -22.47
C VAL A 788 -11.08 -66.79 -23.12
N SER A 789 -10.36 -67.91 -23.00
CA SER A 789 -10.75 -69.21 -23.53
C SER A 789 -11.22 -70.13 -22.39
N PRO A 790 -12.37 -70.82 -22.51
CA PRO A 790 -13.30 -70.82 -23.64
C PRO A 790 -14.18 -69.55 -23.70
N THR A 791 -14.67 -69.20 -24.90
CA THR A 791 -15.54 -68.03 -25.13
C THR A 791 -16.84 -68.41 -25.84
N ARG A 792 -17.96 -67.80 -25.39
CA ARG A 792 -19.26 -67.83 -26.09
C ARG A 792 -19.44 -66.71 -27.11
N ASN A 793 -18.52 -65.76 -27.16
CA ASN A 793 -18.60 -64.64 -28.08
C ASN A 793 -18.13 -65.11 -29.47
N ASN A 794 -19.07 -65.23 -30.41
CA ASN A 794 -18.80 -65.57 -31.79
C ASN A 794 -19.59 -64.62 -32.72
N PRO A 795 -18.94 -63.70 -33.47
CA PRO A 795 -17.49 -63.54 -33.60
C PRO A 795 -16.80 -62.93 -32.37
N PHE A 796 -15.48 -63.11 -32.26
CA PHE A 796 -14.61 -62.46 -31.28
C PHE A 796 -13.51 -61.63 -31.96
N VAL A 797 -12.87 -60.73 -31.21
CA VAL A 797 -11.81 -59.84 -31.73
C VAL A 797 -10.44 -60.32 -31.27
N VAL A 798 -9.48 -60.31 -32.21
CA VAL A 798 -8.04 -60.53 -31.99
C VAL A 798 -7.31 -59.23 -32.31
N THR A 799 -6.40 -58.83 -31.43
CA THR A 799 -5.49 -57.71 -31.66
C THR A 799 -4.13 -58.25 -32.11
N ILE A 800 -3.57 -57.63 -33.15
CA ILE A 800 -2.23 -57.90 -33.68
C ILE A 800 -1.41 -56.61 -33.51
N ASP A 801 -0.26 -56.70 -32.85
CA ASP A 801 0.64 -55.56 -32.60
C ASP A 801 2.08 -55.92 -33.01
N PHE A 802 2.58 -55.31 -34.09
CA PHE A 802 3.95 -55.50 -34.56
C PHE A 802 5.00 -54.72 -33.75
N GLN A 803 4.56 -53.85 -32.83
CA GLN A 803 5.40 -52.96 -32.00
C GLN A 803 6.21 -51.90 -32.76
N GLU A 804 6.03 -51.80 -34.06
CA GLU A 804 6.61 -50.79 -34.94
C GLU A 804 5.75 -50.62 -36.20
N ASP A 805 6.00 -49.57 -36.97
CA ASP A 805 5.28 -49.34 -38.22
C ASP A 805 5.63 -50.39 -39.27
N VAL A 806 4.60 -51.05 -39.79
CA VAL A 806 4.73 -52.04 -40.87
C VAL A 806 3.86 -51.70 -42.06
N THR A 807 4.29 -52.15 -43.22
CA THR A 807 3.59 -52.10 -44.50
C THR A 807 3.28 -53.51 -44.99
N GLY A 808 2.35 -53.64 -45.93
CA GLY A 808 2.03 -54.91 -46.60
C GLY A 808 1.06 -55.84 -45.87
N PHE A 809 0.86 -55.69 -44.55
CA PHE A 809 -0.02 -56.57 -43.77
C PHE A 809 -1.52 -56.30 -43.98
N THR A 810 -2.26 -57.36 -44.31
CA THR A 810 -3.68 -57.38 -44.62
C THR A 810 -4.37 -58.57 -43.96
N GLY A 811 -5.71 -58.59 -43.99
CA GLY A 811 -6.47 -59.72 -43.45
C GLY A 811 -6.25 -61.05 -44.20
N GLY A 812 -5.72 -61.02 -45.43
CA GLY A 812 -5.39 -62.22 -46.20
C GLY A 812 -4.15 -62.96 -45.68
N ASP A 813 -3.36 -62.29 -44.85
CA ASP A 813 -2.08 -62.78 -44.35
C ASP A 813 -2.24 -63.51 -43.00
N LEU A 814 -3.49 -63.61 -42.50
CA LEU A 814 -3.85 -64.43 -41.35
C LEU A 814 -4.17 -65.87 -41.78
N THR A 815 -3.56 -66.84 -41.10
CA THR A 815 -3.97 -68.24 -41.20
C THR A 815 -4.91 -68.57 -40.05
N LEU A 816 -6.14 -68.98 -40.38
CA LEU A 816 -7.19 -69.30 -39.41
C LEU A 816 -7.57 -70.79 -39.51
N THR A 817 -7.46 -71.52 -38.39
CA THR A 817 -7.99 -72.89 -38.25
C THR A 817 -9.28 -72.86 -37.46
N ASN A 818 -10.34 -73.54 -37.96
CA ASN A 818 -11.70 -73.51 -37.39
C ASN A 818 -12.31 -72.10 -37.23
N GLY A 819 -11.79 -71.12 -37.97
CA GLY A 819 -12.25 -69.73 -37.95
C GLY A 819 -12.30 -69.14 -39.34
N SER A 820 -13.08 -68.07 -39.49
CA SER A 820 -13.15 -67.25 -40.70
C SER A 820 -13.07 -65.76 -40.32
N LEU A 821 -12.42 -64.96 -41.15
CA LEU A 821 -12.29 -63.52 -40.91
C LEU A 821 -13.55 -62.80 -41.39
N THR A 822 -14.17 -62.02 -40.52
CA THR A 822 -15.38 -61.24 -40.83
C THR A 822 -15.16 -59.73 -40.80
N GLY A 823 -14.02 -59.28 -40.26
CA GLY A 823 -13.60 -57.89 -40.28
C GLY A 823 -12.10 -57.77 -40.03
N PHE A 824 -11.46 -56.81 -40.68
CA PHE A 824 -10.05 -56.49 -40.49
C PHE A 824 -9.84 -54.99 -40.58
N THR A 825 -9.22 -54.38 -39.58
CA THR A 825 -9.04 -52.92 -39.52
C THR A 825 -7.62 -52.60 -39.04
N SER A 826 -6.91 -51.73 -39.76
CA SER A 826 -5.66 -51.14 -39.27
C SER A 826 -5.94 -49.98 -38.32
N LEU A 827 -5.20 -49.91 -37.23
CA LEU A 827 -5.24 -48.83 -36.24
C LEU A 827 -4.06 -47.84 -36.39
N GLY A 828 -3.16 -48.07 -37.36
CA GLY A 828 -1.88 -47.36 -37.47
C GLY A 828 -0.86 -47.78 -36.41
N GLY A 829 0.41 -47.41 -36.59
CA GLY A 829 1.48 -47.77 -35.64
C GLY A 829 1.77 -49.27 -35.60
N GLY A 830 1.54 -50.00 -36.72
CA GLY A 830 1.67 -51.46 -36.76
C GLY A 830 0.62 -52.27 -35.99
N ARG A 831 -0.51 -51.66 -35.59
CA ARG A 831 -1.59 -52.35 -34.86
C ARG A 831 -2.81 -52.63 -35.72
N PHE A 832 -3.41 -53.80 -35.53
CA PHE A 832 -4.55 -54.28 -36.31
C PHE A 832 -5.57 -55.00 -35.43
N LEU A 833 -6.85 -54.91 -35.82
CA LEU A 833 -7.95 -55.69 -35.25
C LEU A 833 -8.50 -56.66 -36.28
N ALA A 834 -8.56 -57.94 -35.93
CA ALA A 834 -9.16 -59.00 -36.70
C ALA A 834 -10.41 -59.53 -35.98
N THR A 835 -11.56 -59.52 -36.64
CA THR A 835 -12.82 -60.08 -36.12
C THR A 835 -12.99 -61.49 -36.67
N VAL A 836 -12.82 -62.48 -35.81
CA VAL A 836 -12.80 -63.90 -36.15
C VAL A 836 -14.12 -64.56 -35.76
N GLN A 837 -14.77 -65.19 -36.75
CA GLN A 837 -15.97 -66.00 -36.56
C GLN A 837 -15.59 -67.48 -36.54
N ALA A 838 -15.84 -68.16 -35.41
CA ALA A 838 -15.64 -69.60 -35.28
C ALA A 838 -16.64 -70.37 -36.17
N VAL A 839 -16.14 -71.38 -36.89
CA VAL A 839 -16.93 -72.19 -37.83
C VAL A 839 -17.73 -73.28 -37.10
N ALA A 840 -17.14 -73.86 -36.05
CA ALA A 840 -17.78 -74.82 -35.15
C ALA A 840 -17.22 -74.69 -33.72
N SER A 841 -17.93 -75.25 -32.73
CA SER A 841 -17.39 -75.36 -31.37
C SER A 841 -16.07 -76.13 -31.37
N GLY A 842 -15.08 -75.62 -30.63
CA GLY A 842 -13.73 -76.17 -30.58
C GLY A 842 -12.65 -75.09 -30.64
N GLU A 843 -11.40 -75.53 -30.69
CA GLU A 843 -10.25 -74.62 -30.76
C GLU A 843 -10.21 -73.88 -32.10
N VAL A 844 -10.11 -72.55 -32.03
CA VAL A 844 -9.84 -71.64 -33.15
C VAL A 844 -8.40 -71.15 -33.00
N VAL A 845 -7.57 -71.41 -33.99
CA VAL A 845 -6.16 -70.99 -34.00
C VAL A 845 -5.96 -69.86 -34.99
N VAL A 846 -5.35 -68.76 -34.54
CA VAL A 846 -5.00 -67.59 -35.34
C VAL A 846 -3.48 -67.49 -35.43
N GLU A 847 -2.96 -67.47 -36.64
CA GLU A 847 -1.53 -67.37 -36.91
C GLU A 847 -1.23 -66.18 -37.82
N VAL A 848 -0.09 -65.55 -37.56
CA VAL A 848 0.59 -64.63 -38.49
C VAL A 848 1.90 -65.30 -38.88
N PRO A 849 2.01 -65.86 -40.09
CA PRO A 849 3.25 -66.43 -40.58
C PRO A 849 4.40 -65.40 -40.67
N ALA A 850 5.62 -65.88 -40.95
CA ALA A 850 6.75 -65.00 -41.20
C ALA A 850 6.67 -64.39 -42.60
N GLY A 851 7.07 -63.12 -42.75
CA GLY A 851 7.14 -62.41 -44.02
C GLY A 851 5.85 -61.71 -44.44
N GLU A 852 4.84 -61.69 -43.58
CA GLU A 852 3.52 -61.12 -43.88
C GLU A 852 3.47 -59.59 -43.74
N ALA A 853 4.46 -58.99 -43.09
CA ALA A 853 4.61 -57.55 -42.99
C ALA A 853 6.07 -57.15 -43.23
N THR A 854 6.31 -55.89 -43.57
CA THR A 854 7.65 -55.33 -43.72
C THR A 854 7.72 -53.98 -43.02
N ASP A 855 8.74 -53.76 -42.19
CA ASP A 855 8.95 -52.45 -41.55
C ASP A 855 9.31 -51.36 -42.59
N LEU A 856 9.54 -50.13 -42.13
CA LEU A 856 9.96 -49.03 -43.01
C LEU A 856 11.38 -49.21 -43.58
N SER A 857 12.22 -50.00 -42.91
CA SER A 857 13.60 -50.27 -43.27
C SER A 857 13.76 -51.45 -44.25
N GLY A 858 12.66 -52.15 -44.54
CA GLY A 858 12.61 -53.31 -45.43
C GLY A 858 12.81 -54.66 -44.76
N ASN A 859 12.87 -54.76 -43.42
CA ASN A 859 12.96 -56.05 -42.74
C ASN A 859 11.58 -56.74 -42.74
N VAL A 860 11.56 -57.98 -43.20
CA VAL A 860 10.36 -58.81 -43.27
C VAL A 860 10.01 -59.39 -41.91
N SER A 861 8.72 -59.45 -41.55
CA SER A 861 8.29 -59.84 -40.21
C SER A 861 8.68 -61.26 -39.84
N SER A 862 8.96 -61.48 -38.56
CA SER A 862 9.02 -62.82 -38.00
C SER A 862 7.60 -63.36 -37.73
N ALA A 863 7.45 -64.68 -37.59
CA ALA A 863 6.15 -65.29 -37.27
C ALA A 863 5.73 -64.96 -35.84
N ALA A 864 4.42 -64.75 -35.63
CA ALA A 864 3.83 -64.66 -34.30
C ALA A 864 3.85 -66.01 -33.58
N THR A 865 3.79 -65.96 -32.24
CA THR A 865 3.30 -67.13 -31.49
C THR A 865 1.80 -67.30 -31.76
N PRO A 866 1.31 -68.48 -32.23
CA PRO A 866 -0.11 -68.71 -32.50
C PRO A 866 -1.02 -68.42 -31.30
N LEU A 867 -2.18 -67.83 -31.56
CA LEU A 867 -3.21 -67.61 -30.57
C LEU A 867 -4.30 -68.67 -30.69
N ALA A 868 -4.51 -69.47 -29.65
CA ALA A 868 -5.57 -70.48 -29.58
C ALA A 868 -6.71 -70.03 -28.65
N VAL A 869 -7.95 -70.02 -29.16
CA VAL A 869 -9.17 -69.67 -28.43
C VAL A 869 -10.19 -70.78 -28.61
N VAL A 870 -10.69 -71.39 -27.54
CA VAL A 870 -11.75 -72.39 -27.61
C VAL A 870 -13.09 -71.66 -27.74
N ALA A 871 -13.71 -71.76 -28.91
CA ALA A 871 -15.03 -71.20 -29.16
C ALA A 871 -16.12 -72.21 -28.75
N ASP A 872 -17.13 -71.71 -28.05
CA ASP A 872 -18.34 -72.45 -27.76
C ASP A 872 -19.53 -71.81 -28.49
N THR A 873 -20.02 -72.53 -29.50
CA THR A 873 -21.10 -72.11 -30.40
C THR A 873 -22.39 -72.89 -30.20
N VAL A 874 -22.38 -73.89 -29.31
CA VAL A 874 -23.53 -74.74 -29.03
C VAL A 874 -24.20 -74.23 -27.75
N ALA A 875 -25.54 -74.22 -27.75
CA ALA A 875 -26.30 -73.90 -26.55
C ALA A 875 -26.76 -75.19 -25.88
N PRO A 876 -26.84 -75.24 -24.54
CA PRO A 876 -27.20 -76.46 -23.83
C PRO A 876 -28.67 -76.82 -24.10
N GLN A 877 -28.93 -78.07 -24.48
CA GLN A 877 -30.29 -78.58 -24.73
C GLN A 877 -30.65 -79.67 -23.73
N PRO A 878 -31.46 -79.37 -22.69
CA PRO A 878 -31.85 -80.37 -21.70
C PRO A 878 -32.78 -81.42 -22.29
N VAL A 879 -32.40 -82.69 -22.16
CA VAL A 879 -33.25 -83.86 -22.42
C VAL A 879 -33.66 -84.45 -21.08
N ILE A 880 -34.96 -84.53 -20.84
CA ILE A 880 -35.52 -85.09 -19.60
C ILE A 880 -36.03 -86.50 -19.87
N THR A 881 -35.51 -87.49 -19.14
CA THR A 881 -35.96 -88.89 -19.24
C THR A 881 -36.36 -89.44 -17.87
N GLY A 882 -37.36 -90.33 -17.84
CA GLY A 882 -37.87 -90.93 -16.62
C GLY A 882 -38.46 -92.32 -16.87
N PRO A 883 -38.90 -93.03 -15.83
CA PRO A 883 -39.52 -94.34 -15.99
C PRO A 883 -40.81 -94.27 -16.81
N ALA A 884 -41.16 -95.38 -17.46
CA ALA A 884 -42.40 -95.50 -18.23
C ALA A 884 -43.64 -95.30 -17.33
N SER A 885 -44.64 -94.57 -17.83
CA SER A 885 -45.91 -94.35 -17.15
C SER A 885 -46.93 -95.45 -17.48
N PRO A 886 -47.75 -95.93 -16.52
CA PRO A 886 -47.72 -95.56 -15.10
C PRO A 886 -46.59 -96.27 -14.34
N THR A 887 -45.93 -95.55 -13.43
CA THR A 887 -44.96 -96.12 -12.48
C THR A 887 -45.67 -96.55 -11.18
N LYS A 888 -45.21 -97.65 -10.56
CA LYS A 888 -45.61 -98.06 -9.20
C LYS A 888 -44.59 -97.66 -8.12
N ASN A 889 -43.57 -96.85 -8.48
CA ASN A 889 -42.49 -96.44 -7.59
C ASN A 889 -42.68 -94.96 -7.15
N ASP A 890 -42.61 -94.71 -5.84
CA ASP A 890 -42.52 -93.38 -5.22
C ASP A 890 -41.42 -93.40 -4.12
N PRO A 891 -40.35 -92.57 -4.21
CA PRO A 891 -40.04 -91.65 -5.32
C PRO A 891 -39.55 -92.40 -6.57
N PHE A 892 -39.53 -91.71 -7.71
CA PHE A 892 -38.83 -92.17 -8.91
C PHE A 892 -37.80 -91.13 -9.38
N VAL A 893 -36.77 -91.58 -10.09
CA VAL A 893 -35.68 -90.75 -10.60
C VAL A 893 -36.01 -90.25 -12.01
N VAL A 894 -35.67 -89.00 -12.28
CA VAL A 894 -35.72 -88.38 -13.60
C VAL A 894 -34.30 -87.89 -13.91
N THR A 895 -33.82 -88.14 -15.12
CA THR A 895 -32.51 -87.67 -15.56
C THR A 895 -32.69 -86.46 -16.47
N VAL A 896 -31.97 -85.37 -16.19
CA VAL A 896 -31.84 -84.20 -17.06
C VAL A 896 -30.43 -84.20 -17.63
N ASP A 897 -30.30 -84.36 -18.95
CA ASP A 897 -29.02 -84.35 -19.65
C ASP A 897 -28.95 -83.12 -20.56
N PHE A 898 -28.06 -82.17 -20.25
CA PHE A 898 -27.85 -80.97 -21.08
C PHE A 898 -26.97 -81.22 -22.31
N GLY A 899 -26.33 -82.39 -22.40
CA GLY A 899 -25.38 -82.73 -23.46
C GLY A 899 -24.01 -82.03 -23.35
N GLU A 900 -23.86 -81.09 -22.42
CA GLU A 900 -22.61 -80.38 -22.11
C GLU A 900 -22.61 -79.85 -20.66
N VAL A 901 -21.44 -79.51 -20.14
CA VAL A 901 -21.31 -78.95 -18.78
C VAL A 901 -22.07 -77.63 -18.70
N VAL A 902 -23.03 -77.56 -17.78
CA VAL A 902 -23.77 -76.33 -17.46
C VAL A 902 -23.46 -75.89 -16.03
N ASN A 903 -23.27 -74.59 -15.83
CA ASN A 903 -23.07 -74.01 -14.50
C ASN A 903 -24.36 -73.37 -14.00
N GLY A 904 -24.66 -73.54 -12.70
CA GLY A 904 -25.77 -72.86 -12.04
C GLY A 904 -27.14 -73.51 -12.18
N PHE A 905 -27.22 -74.73 -12.74
CA PHE A 905 -28.47 -75.51 -12.73
C PHE A 905 -28.74 -76.08 -11.33
N THR A 906 -29.90 -75.78 -10.78
CA THR A 906 -30.29 -76.04 -9.40
C THR A 906 -31.72 -76.59 -9.34
N ALA A 907 -32.13 -77.14 -8.19
CA ALA A 907 -33.48 -77.68 -8.02
C ALA A 907 -34.59 -76.63 -8.23
N SER A 908 -34.31 -75.33 -8.07
CA SER A 908 -35.27 -74.25 -8.36
C SER A 908 -35.56 -74.05 -9.84
N ASP A 909 -34.69 -74.55 -10.73
CA ASP A 909 -34.88 -74.45 -12.18
C ASP A 909 -35.86 -75.50 -12.73
N LEU A 910 -36.31 -76.43 -11.87
CA LEU A 910 -37.23 -77.50 -12.21
C LEU A 910 -38.65 -77.19 -11.68
N ALA A 911 -39.64 -77.28 -12.57
CA ALA A 911 -41.04 -77.16 -12.22
C ALA A 911 -41.72 -78.55 -12.25
N VAL A 912 -42.30 -78.98 -11.12
CA VAL A 912 -43.01 -80.26 -11.00
C VAL A 912 -44.47 -80.01 -10.62
N THR A 913 -45.40 -80.54 -11.41
CA THR A 913 -46.85 -80.51 -11.11
C THR A 913 -47.30 -81.80 -10.43
N ASN A 914 -48.16 -81.70 -9.42
CA ASN A 914 -48.67 -82.86 -8.64
C ASN A 914 -47.58 -83.72 -7.97
N GLY A 915 -46.44 -83.11 -7.63
CA GLY A 915 -45.33 -83.77 -6.92
C GLY A 915 -44.35 -82.73 -6.36
N ASN A 916 -43.33 -83.19 -5.65
CA ASN A 916 -42.24 -82.38 -5.14
C ASN A 916 -40.87 -82.98 -5.50
N ILE A 917 -39.86 -82.13 -5.70
CA ILE A 917 -38.48 -82.55 -5.94
C ILE A 917 -37.88 -82.95 -4.58
N ARG A 918 -37.32 -84.17 -4.50
CA ARG A 918 -36.67 -84.66 -3.27
C ARG A 918 -35.19 -84.33 -3.17
N GLY A 919 -34.53 -84.09 -4.30
CA GLY A 919 -33.14 -83.71 -4.42
C GLY A 919 -32.76 -83.56 -5.89
N LEU A 920 -31.62 -82.93 -6.15
CA LEU A 920 -30.96 -82.86 -7.44
C LEU A 920 -29.51 -83.23 -7.21
N ALA A 921 -29.02 -84.25 -7.91
CA ALA A 921 -27.61 -84.62 -7.91
C ALA A 921 -26.98 -84.24 -9.25
N ASP A 922 -25.89 -83.49 -9.20
CA ASP A 922 -25.00 -83.27 -10.34
C ASP A 922 -24.09 -84.49 -10.51
N ASN A 923 -24.23 -85.18 -11.63
CA ASN A 923 -23.44 -86.36 -11.97
C ASN A 923 -22.24 -86.02 -12.87
N GLY A 924 -21.99 -84.73 -13.11
CA GLY A 924 -20.96 -84.22 -14.00
C GLY A 924 -21.38 -84.21 -15.47
N ASN A 925 -20.60 -83.50 -16.29
CA ASN A 925 -20.79 -83.41 -17.74
C ASN A 925 -22.19 -82.95 -18.20
N GLY A 926 -22.89 -82.16 -17.38
CA GLY A 926 -24.24 -81.69 -17.70
C GLY A 926 -25.37 -82.68 -17.39
N LEU A 927 -25.07 -83.78 -16.70
CA LEU A 927 -26.04 -84.81 -16.35
C LEU A 927 -26.50 -84.65 -14.90
N PHE A 928 -27.80 -84.49 -14.69
CA PHE A 928 -28.43 -84.35 -13.38
C PHE A 928 -29.50 -85.42 -13.15
N THR A 929 -29.68 -85.85 -11.91
CA THR A 929 -30.70 -86.85 -11.50
C THR A 929 -31.49 -86.47 -10.27
#